data_AF-A0AAY4DYG0-F1
#
_entry.id   AF-A0AAY4DYG0-F1
#
_cell.length_a   1.000
_cell.length_b   1.000
_cell.length_c   1.000
_cell.angle_alpha   90.00
_cell.angle_beta   90.00
_cell.angle_gamma   90.00
#
_symmetry.space_group_name_H-M   'P 1'
#
loop_
_entity.id
_entity.type
_entity.pdbx_description
1 polymer ?
#
loop_
_entity_poly.entity_id
_entity_poly.type
_entity_poly.pdbx_seq_one_letter_code
_entity_poly.pdbx_strand_id
1 'polypeptide(L)'
;MEARQTIAFAEFADAAVAPAKADYVARGSLQYEFATEILQTPIQLLKINNAKAQIVEILHHLAANNMVMAHEDAPLKFIQMVQLLRFAGMDEIEAIWAQFKGNHAHRQWILNAAPAIGTPVALRFIKEKFVAGEVTIPEATQALVAAVHLVTADAEAIKHAALAFHPKVQEHAVLREIVMLGYGTFVYKFCAAHPNCAADHIKPIHDLVATAVANGDFKDIGLLLKAVGNAGHPASLKPIMKLLPVFGAAAANLPIRHQVNAILAMRNIAKREPKLVQPVALQLLMDRTLHPEIRMVSCIVLFETRPTIALVATLNVKAQASRKNNRRSSSSSSSSSSSSSSSKSSKSSAKYLGENLDPVAVVILRAVKADKKIHGYQAAAYVDHAADRAQIIINALAEDNNWKMCADAVLLSKHKIMAKLAWGVECQEYAAIIKAESGALGPHPAARLKVQWVKIPGIFAHYGKRVADYIPGAAFMAGMRVHRADNDDKAIQVLMAVQAQRVLNIIVKTPKVKVSTMAHVNEFWHSDSIRLLYSAATAAQCSMVGRTLTTFNNRRYNNELPFACYQVLAQDCTPELKFMVLMKKDAATEENHINVKIANIDVDIFPAGSAMMVRVNGMDIPFANLPYKHPAGIKQEFYTPSSFVTKNAVSFAHSWVLPSQTCRDANQCLMTHKTVKLERNMDGQVSTCYSIEPVLRCLGGVEGILSKLTLIFSRVDLRDTSDAHVACRCSEQCA
;
A
#
# COMPACT_ATOMS: atom_id res chain seq x y z
N MET A 1 0.13 16.17 27.20
CA MET A 1 0.84 17.39 27.61
C MET A 1 0.01 17.97 28.73
N GLU A 2 0.57 18.09 29.94
CA GLU A 2 -0.11 18.71 31.08
C GLU A 2 0.54 20.07 31.30
N ALA A 3 -0.26 21.13 31.31
CA ALA A 3 0.21 22.49 31.57
C ALA A 3 -0.51 23.03 32.80
N ARG A 4 0.25 23.50 33.80
CA ARG A 4 -0.28 24.17 34.99
C ARG A 4 0.41 25.54 35.10
N GLN A 5 -0.38 26.58 35.35
CA GLN A 5 0.12 27.90 35.72
C GLN A 5 -0.36 28.19 37.14
N THR A 6 0.56 28.61 38.01
CA THR A 6 0.24 29.05 39.37
C THR A 6 0.62 30.51 39.47
N ILE A 7 -0.38 31.37 39.60
CA ILE A 7 -0.19 32.79 39.89
C ILE A 7 -0.67 32.99 41.33
N ALA A 8 0.24 33.39 42.21
CA ALA A 8 -0.08 33.77 43.58
C ALA A 8 0.14 35.27 43.72
N PHE A 9 -0.89 35.96 44.21
CA PHE A 9 -0.75 37.36 44.60
C PHE A 9 0.21 37.44 45.79
N ALA A 10 1.28 38.21 45.66
CA ALA A 10 2.29 38.35 46.70
C ALA A 10 1.94 39.51 47.65
N GLU A 11 1.82 40.73 47.11
CA GLU A 11 1.54 41.95 47.87
C GLU A 11 1.07 43.07 46.92
N PHE A 12 0.51 44.14 47.49
CA PHE A 12 0.26 45.39 46.75
C PHE A 12 1.36 46.40 47.10
N ALA A 13 1.73 47.24 46.12
CA ALA A 13 2.59 48.39 46.34
C ALA A 13 1.83 49.66 45.93
N ASP A 14 1.83 50.70 46.76
CA ASP A 14 1.15 51.99 46.51
C ASP A 14 1.88 52.88 45.48
N ALA A 15 2.61 52.27 44.54
CA ALA A 15 3.26 52.98 43.45
C ALA A 15 2.29 53.18 42.29
N ALA A 16 2.16 54.42 41.80
CA ALA A 16 1.41 54.70 40.59
C ALA A 16 1.99 53.90 39.41
N VAL A 17 1.17 53.04 38.80
CA VAL A 17 1.58 52.25 37.63
C VAL A 17 1.81 53.19 36.45
N ALA A 18 3.08 53.48 36.16
CA ALA A 18 3.43 54.22 34.96
C ALA A 18 3.07 53.38 33.72
N PRO A 19 2.32 53.92 32.75
CA PRO A 19 2.08 53.23 31.49
C PRO A 19 3.41 52.85 30.85
N ALA A 20 3.52 51.61 30.37
CA ALA A 20 4.71 51.18 29.67
C ALA A 20 4.92 52.07 28.44
N LYS A 21 6.09 52.70 28.29
CA LYS A 21 6.46 53.51 27.11
C LYS A 21 6.73 52.67 25.85
N ALA A 22 6.09 51.51 25.74
CA ALA A 22 6.21 50.63 24.58
C ALA A 22 5.10 50.95 23.59
N ASP A 23 5.38 50.80 22.29
CA ASP A 23 4.34 50.91 21.27
C ASP A 23 3.28 49.83 21.48
N TYR A 24 2.06 50.26 21.81
CA TYR A 24 0.90 49.39 21.94
C TYR A 24 0.41 48.97 20.56
N VAL A 25 1.08 47.98 19.97
CA VAL A 25 0.62 47.39 18.71
C VAL A 25 -0.57 46.48 18.99
N ALA A 26 -1.69 46.70 18.31
CA ALA A 26 -2.85 45.82 18.40
C ALA A 26 -2.46 44.39 17.96
N ARG A 27 -2.64 43.41 18.85
CA ARG A 27 -2.27 41.99 18.64
C ARG A 27 -3.47 41.02 18.58
N GLY A 28 -4.68 41.55 18.43
CA GLY A 28 -5.90 40.73 18.38
C GLY A 28 -6.48 40.43 19.76
N SER A 29 -7.21 39.33 19.86
CA SER A 29 -7.98 38.98 21.06
C SER A 29 -7.17 38.19 22.11
N LEU A 30 -7.72 38.02 23.31
CA LEU A 30 -7.17 37.12 24.35
C LEU A 30 -7.30 35.63 23.99
N GLN A 31 -8.09 35.29 22.96
CA GLN A 31 -8.18 33.91 22.49
C GLN A 31 -6.88 33.54 21.79
N TYR A 32 -6.42 32.31 21.98
CA TYR A 32 -5.25 31.83 21.27
C TYR A 32 -5.56 31.79 19.76
N GLU A 33 -4.93 32.69 19.02
CA GLU A 33 -4.98 32.71 17.57
C GLU A 33 -3.73 32.01 17.04
N PHE A 34 -3.95 30.93 16.28
CA PHE A 34 -2.87 30.22 15.62
C PHE A 34 -2.17 31.17 14.64
N ALA A 35 -0.85 31.39 14.80
CA ALA A 35 -0.04 32.00 13.76
C ALA A 35 -0.24 31.24 12.43
N THR A 36 -0.23 31.96 11.31
CA THR A 36 -0.45 31.42 9.95
C THR A 36 0.60 30.37 9.54
N GLU A 37 1.65 30.20 10.35
CA GLU A 37 2.79 29.29 10.19
C GLU A 37 2.52 27.85 10.69
N ILE A 38 1.43 27.60 11.42
CA ILE A 38 1.30 26.43 12.31
C ILE A 38 0.95 25.09 11.61
N LEU A 39 0.81 25.04 10.29
CA LEU A 39 0.49 23.76 9.62
C LEU A 39 1.63 22.73 9.63
N GLN A 40 2.81 23.06 10.17
CA GLN A 40 4.00 22.25 10.03
C GLN A 40 4.85 22.21 11.31
N THR A 41 4.31 21.60 12.37
CA THR A 41 5.02 21.37 13.64
C THR A 41 6.38 20.70 13.42
N PRO A 42 7.49 21.29 13.92
CA PRO A 42 8.81 20.71 13.74
C PRO A 42 8.98 19.44 14.59
N ILE A 43 9.46 18.37 13.95
CA ILE A 43 9.79 17.08 14.62
C ILE A 43 10.95 17.26 15.63
N GLN A 44 11.82 18.24 15.39
CA GLN A 44 12.94 18.59 16.25
C GLN A 44 13.04 20.12 16.33
N LEU A 45 13.17 20.65 17.54
CA LEU A 45 13.43 22.09 17.74
C LEU A 45 14.86 22.40 17.27
N LEU A 46 14.98 23.29 16.30
CA LEU A 46 16.25 23.73 15.73
C LEU A 46 16.60 25.13 16.23
N LYS A 47 17.85 25.33 16.64
CA LYS A 47 18.39 26.67 16.90
C LYS A 47 18.86 27.30 15.60
N ILE A 48 18.02 28.16 15.02
CA ILE A 48 18.28 28.80 13.74
C ILE A 48 19.04 30.11 13.98
N ASN A 49 20.36 30.09 13.81
CA ASN A 49 21.19 31.32 13.89
C ASN A 49 21.45 31.91 12.50
N ASN A 50 21.72 31.05 11.50
CA ASN A 50 21.93 31.42 10.11
C ASN A 50 21.38 30.29 9.23
N ALA A 51 20.15 30.48 8.74
CA ALA A 51 19.43 29.44 7.99
C ALA A 51 20.19 29.04 6.72
N LYS A 52 20.69 30.01 5.94
CA LYS A 52 21.46 29.75 4.72
C LYS A 52 22.68 28.86 4.98
N ALA A 53 23.53 29.23 5.94
CA ALA A 53 24.75 28.45 6.24
C ALA A 53 24.42 27.02 6.70
N GLN A 54 23.42 26.88 7.57
CA GLN A 54 22.97 25.56 8.06
C GLN A 54 22.37 24.70 6.93
N ILE A 55 21.63 25.30 6.00
CA ILE A 55 21.11 24.58 4.82
C ILE A 55 22.27 24.06 3.97
N VAL A 56 23.28 24.90 3.69
CA VAL A 56 24.44 24.52 2.88
C VAL A 56 25.23 23.37 3.51
N GLU A 57 25.45 23.42 4.83
CA GLU A 57 26.12 22.36 5.58
C GLU A 57 25.36 21.02 5.47
N ILE A 58 24.05 21.04 5.70
CA ILE A 58 23.21 19.85 5.58
C ILE A 58 23.16 19.34 4.15
N LEU A 59 23.10 20.23 3.16
CA LEU A 59 23.07 19.87 1.76
C LEU A 59 24.35 19.15 1.33
N HIS A 60 25.51 19.63 1.76
CA HIS A 60 26.78 18.94 1.56
C HIS A 60 26.79 17.57 2.22
N HIS A 61 26.28 17.46 3.45
CA HIS A 61 26.18 16.18 4.17
C HIS A 61 25.30 15.17 3.41
N LEU A 62 24.13 15.59 2.96
CA LEU A 62 23.20 14.74 2.20
C LEU A 62 23.76 14.36 0.82
N ALA A 63 24.49 15.26 0.16
CA ALA A 63 25.09 14.96 -1.14
C ALA A 63 26.28 14.00 -1.02
N ALA A 64 27.11 14.14 0.00
CA ALA A 64 28.32 13.33 0.17
C ALA A 64 28.03 11.92 0.70
N ASN A 65 27.08 11.78 1.64
CA ASN A 65 26.90 10.54 2.40
C ASN A 65 25.83 9.59 1.86
N ASN A 66 25.15 9.94 0.75
CA ASN A 66 24.01 9.19 0.22
C ASN A 66 24.20 8.64 -1.21
N MET A 67 25.44 8.49 -1.68
CA MET A 67 25.74 8.13 -3.08
C MET A 67 25.51 6.65 -3.44
N VAL A 68 25.73 5.72 -2.51
CA VAL A 68 25.61 4.26 -2.76
C VAL A 68 24.59 3.60 -1.83
N MET A 69 24.62 3.98 -0.55
CA MET A 69 23.61 3.64 0.45
C MET A 69 23.15 4.92 1.13
N ALA A 70 21.89 4.97 1.57
CA ALA A 70 21.42 6.10 2.35
C ALA A 70 22.09 6.08 3.74
N HIS A 71 22.70 7.21 4.14
CA HIS A 71 23.21 7.38 5.49
C HIS A 71 22.06 7.33 6.52
N GLU A 72 22.33 6.79 7.70
CA GLU A 72 21.32 6.51 8.74
C GLU A 72 20.59 7.76 9.22
N ASP A 73 21.30 8.90 9.30
CA ASP A 73 20.74 10.19 9.70
C ASP A 73 20.11 10.97 8.53
N ALA A 74 20.18 10.47 7.29
CA ALA A 74 19.75 11.23 6.12
C ALA A 74 18.27 11.63 6.16
N PRO A 75 17.31 10.79 6.62
CA PRO A 75 15.93 11.25 6.81
C PRO A 75 15.82 12.41 7.79
N LEU A 76 16.57 12.36 8.91
CA LEU A 76 16.57 13.42 9.91
C LEU A 76 17.18 14.71 9.33
N LYS A 77 18.35 14.62 8.70
CA LYS A 77 19.02 15.74 8.02
C LYS A 77 18.14 16.34 6.93
N PHE A 78 17.42 15.53 6.16
CA PHE A 78 16.47 16.00 5.16
C PHE A 78 15.31 16.79 5.79
N ILE A 79 14.73 16.30 6.88
CA ILE A 79 13.68 17.02 7.62
C ILE A 79 14.22 18.32 8.22
N GLN A 80 15.45 18.32 8.76
CA GLN A 80 16.10 19.54 9.25
C GLN A 80 16.29 20.56 8.13
N MET A 81 16.73 20.11 6.94
CA MET A 81 16.85 20.98 5.77
C MET A 81 15.50 21.58 5.37
N VAL A 82 14.43 20.79 5.37
CA VAL A 82 13.07 21.25 5.08
C VAL A 82 12.61 22.30 6.11
N GLN A 83 12.90 22.12 7.39
CA GLN A 83 12.57 23.10 8.44
C GLN A 83 13.31 24.41 8.25
N LEU A 84 14.61 24.36 7.91
CA LEU A 84 15.38 25.56 7.62
C LEU A 84 14.90 26.26 6.35
N LEU A 85 14.53 25.51 5.30
CA LEU A 85 13.96 26.06 4.07
C LEU A 85 12.59 26.72 4.29
N ARG A 86 11.82 26.30 5.30
CA ARG A 86 10.56 26.96 5.70
C ARG A 86 10.80 28.28 6.41
N PHE A 87 11.92 28.40 7.13
CA PHE A 87 12.33 29.65 7.77
C PHE A 87 13.02 30.61 6.79
N ALA A 88 13.72 30.07 5.79
CA ALA A 88 14.48 30.85 4.82
C ALA A 88 13.58 31.69 3.92
N GLY A 89 13.99 32.94 3.69
CA GLY A 89 13.34 33.82 2.72
C GLY A 89 13.57 33.36 1.27
N MET A 90 12.73 33.84 0.35
CA MET A 90 12.87 33.49 -1.07
C MET A 90 14.27 33.84 -1.60
N ASP A 91 14.81 35.01 -1.25
CA ASP A 91 16.14 35.46 -1.68
C ASP A 91 17.26 34.52 -1.21
N GLU A 92 17.12 33.94 -0.01
CA GLU A 92 18.08 32.97 0.52
C GLU A 92 17.99 31.64 -0.23
N ILE A 93 16.77 31.15 -0.51
CA ILE A 93 16.53 29.95 -1.31
C ILE A 93 17.11 30.13 -2.72
N GLU A 94 16.94 31.30 -3.32
CA GLU A 94 17.51 31.62 -4.63
C GLU A 94 19.04 31.68 -4.61
N ALA A 95 19.63 32.26 -3.57
CA ALA A 95 21.07 32.28 -3.41
C ALA A 95 21.65 30.86 -3.27
N ILE A 96 20.99 29.98 -2.52
CA ILE A 96 21.39 28.57 -2.39
C ILE A 96 21.26 27.86 -3.73
N TRP A 97 20.15 28.06 -4.46
CA TRP A 97 19.97 27.49 -5.79
C TRP A 97 21.05 27.97 -6.77
N ALA A 98 21.34 29.27 -6.80
CA ALA A 98 22.37 29.84 -7.67
C ALA A 98 23.76 29.22 -7.40
N GLN A 99 24.07 28.93 -6.14
CA GLN A 99 25.31 28.27 -5.73
C GLN A 99 25.40 26.82 -6.22
N PHE A 100 24.28 26.07 -6.22
CA PHE A 100 24.30 24.62 -6.43
C PHE A 100 23.65 24.13 -7.73
N LYS A 101 23.05 24.99 -8.56
CA LYS A 101 22.33 24.58 -9.78
C LYS A 101 23.18 23.80 -10.80
N GLY A 102 24.51 24.01 -10.80
CA GLY A 102 25.45 23.27 -11.65
C GLY A 102 25.86 21.90 -11.11
N ASN A 103 25.58 21.59 -9.84
CA ASN A 103 25.96 20.33 -9.21
C ASN A 103 24.77 19.38 -9.12
N HIS A 104 24.78 18.29 -9.89
CA HIS A 104 23.66 17.35 -10.00
C HIS A 104 23.19 16.77 -8.64
N ALA A 105 24.12 16.38 -7.77
CA ALA A 105 23.77 15.79 -6.48
C ALA A 105 23.07 16.82 -5.57
N HIS A 106 23.57 18.05 -5.51
CA HIS A 106 23.04 19.09 -4.64
C HIS A 106 21.72 19.65 -5.16
N ARG A 107 21.61 19.93 -6.47
CA ARG A 107 20.36 20.43 -7.07
C ARG A 107 19.19 19.47 -6.88
N GLN A 108 19.44 18.16 -6.94
CA GLN A 108 18.40 17.14 -6.75
C GLN A 108 17.83 17.17 -5.33
N TRP A 109 18.68 17.32 -4.31
CA TRP A 109 18.23 17.45 -2.93
C TRP A 109 17.39 18.72 -2.70
N ILE A 110 17.79 19.84 -3.31
CA ILE A 110 17.02 21.10 -3.26
C ILE A 110 15.63 20.89 -3.89
N LEU A 111 15.56 20.30 -5.08
CA LEU A 111 14.31 20.07 -5.79
C LEU A 111 13.39 19.06 -5.09
N ASN A 112 13.95 18.07 -4.40
CA ASN A 112 13.18 17.13 -3.58
C ASN A 112 12.61 17.79 -2.32
N ALA A 113 13.34 18.74 -1.72
CA ALA A 113 12.92 19.43 -0.51
C ALA A 113 11.97 20.61 -0.78
N ALA A 114 12.06 21.26 -1.95
CA ALA A 114 11.25 22.42 -2.28
C ALA A 114 9.74 22.17 -2.11
N PRO A 115 9.13 21.07 -2.62
CA PRO A 115 7.74 20.74 -2.36
C PRO A 115 7.39 20.59 -0.87
N ALA A 116 8.33 20.10 -0.06
CA ALA A 116 8.13 19.85 1.36
C ALA A 116 8.19 21.12 2.22
N ILE A 117 8.64 22.26 1.66
CA ILE A 117 8.40 23.58 2.27
C ILE A 117 6.89 23.75 2.51
N GLY A 118 6.07 23.28 1.57
CA GLY A 118 4.63 23.13 1.75
C GLY A 118 3.83 24.43 1.79
N THR A 119 4.43 25.55 1.41
CA THR A 119 3.77 26.86 1.23
C THR A 119 3.76 27.25 -0.27
N PRO A 120 3.01 28.27 -0.70
CA PRO A 120 2.99 28.72 -2.10
C PRO A 120 4.36 29.12 -2.65
N VAL A 121 5.29 29.50 -1.77
CA VAL A 121 6.69 29.82 -2.11
C VAL A 121 7.36 28.65 -2.83
N ALA A 122 7.05 27.41 -2.45
CA ALA A 122 7.56 26.21 -3.12
C ALA A 122 7.14 26.16 -4.60
N LEU A 123 5.86 26.37 -4.88
CA LEU A 123 5.33 26.38 -6.24
C LEU A 123 5.89 27.55 -7.04
N ARG A 124 6.03 28.72 -6.41
CA ARG A 124 6.66 29.89 -7.03
C ARG A 124 8.08 29.56 -7.47
N PHE A 125 8.90 29.03 -6.56
CA PHE A 125 10.28 28.63 -6.85
C PHE A 125 10.36 27.63 -8.01
N ILE A 126 9.59 26.53 -7.95
CA ILE A 126 9.60 25.51 -9.00
C ILE A 126 9.15 26.10 -10.35
N LYS A 127 8.09 26.93 -10.34
CA LYS A 127 7.58 27.62 -11.53
C LYS A 127 8.65 28.49 -12.17
N GLU A 128 9.28 29.36 -11.40
CA GLU A 128 10.26 30.32 -11.90
C GLU A 128 11.49 29.61 -12.48
N LYS A 129 12.01 28.58 -11.80
CA LYS A 129 13.19 27.85 -12.29
C LYS A 129 12.89 26.98 -13.53
N PHE A 130 11.68 26.43 -13.63
CA PHE A 130 11.24 25.73 -14.84
C PHE A 130 11.05 26.69 -16.02
N VAL A 131 10.39 27.83 -15.82
CA VAL A 131 10.19 28.84 -16.87
C VAL A 131 11.52 29.43 -17.34
N ALA A 132 12.49 29.60 -16.45
CA ALA A 132 13.85 30.04 -16.78
C ALA A 132 14.68 28.97 -17.53
N GLY A 133 14.21 27.72 -17.64
CA GLY A 133 14.96 26.63 -18.27
C GLY A 133 16.10 26.07 -17.43
N GLU A 134 16.14 26.39 -16.13
CA GLU A 134 17.18 25.90 -15.21
C GLU A 134 16.86 24.48 -14.69
N VAL A 135 15.57 24.12 -14.72
CA VAL A 135 15.05 22.81 -14.31
C VAL A 135 14.55 22.05 -15.54
N THR A 136 15.01 20.82 -15.69
CA THR A 136 14.62 19.94 -16.80
C THR A 136 13.18 19.45 -16.65
N ILE A 137 12.59 18.94 -17.73
CA ILE A 137 11.21 18.41 -17.72
C ILE A 137 11.02 17.29 -16.68
N PRO A 138 11.93 16.29 -16.55
CA PRO A 138 11.79 15.24 -15.54
C PRO A 138 11.83 15.79 -14.10
N GLU A 139 12.76 16.72 -13.83
CA GLU A 139 12.89 17.34 -12.51
C GLU A 139 11.68 18.20 -12.15
N ALA A 140 11.18 19.00 -13.09
CA ALA A 140 9.96 19.78 -12.91
C ALA A 140 8.76 18.86 -12.70
N THR A 141 8.68 17.75 -13.43
CA THR A 141 7.60 16.76 -13.26
C THR A 141 7.61 16.19 -11.85
N GLN A 142 8.75 15.73 -11.35
CA GLN A 142 8.89 15.19 -10.00
C GLN A 142 8.52 16.21 -8.93
N ALA A 143 9.06 17.43 -9.04
CA ALA A 143 8.82 18.49 -8.07
C ALA A 143 7.34 18.93 -8.06
N LEU A 144 6.71 19.07 -9.24
CA LEU A 144 5.29 19.48 -9.35
C LEU A 144 4.32 18.40 -8.85
N VAL A 145 4.59 17.11 -9.11
CA VAL A 145 3.78 16.01 -8.54
C VAL A 145 3.84 16.02 -7.02
N ALA A 146 5.04 16.13 -6.45
CA ALA A 146 5.20 16.23 -5.00
C ALA A 146 4.51 17.49 -4.44
N ALA A 147 4.60 18.62 -5.15
CA ALA A 147 3.99 19.88 -4.72
C ALA A 147 2.46 19.78 -4.64
N VAL A 148 1.80 19.08 -5.57
CA VAL A 148 0.35 18.83 -5.51
C VAL A 148 -0.05 18.15 -4.21
N HIS A 149 0.80 17.31 -3.63
CA HIS A 149 0.51 16.62 -2.37
C HIS A 149 0.86 17.45 -1.14
N LEU A 150 2.04 18.08 -1.14
CA LEU A 150 2.65 18.66 0.05
C LEU A 150 2.38 20.16 0.26
N VAL A 151 2.05 20.90 -0.80
CA VAL A 151 1.80 22.35 -0.71
C VAL A 151 0.37 22.63 -0.27
N THR A 152 0.21 23.58 0.65
CA THR A 152 -1.09 24.11 1.05
C THR A 152 -1.78 24.80 -0.13
N ALA A 153 -3.06 24.49 -0.32
CA ALA A 153 -3.84 25.08 -1.40
C ALA A 153 -4.53 26.36 -0.92
N ASP A 154 -3.89 27.50 -1.13
CA ASP A 154 -4.44 28.84 -0.96
C ASP A 154 -4.56 29.58 -2.32
N ALA A 155 -5.00 30.84 -2.27
CA ALA A 155 -5.19 31.65 -3.48
C ALA A 155 -3.88 31.90 -4.24
N GLU A 156 -2.74 32.06 -3.55
CA GLU A 156 -1.43 32.23 -4.18
C GLU A 156 -0.94 30.93 -4.82
N ALA A 157 -1.15 29.79 -4.16
CA ALA A 157 -0.84 28.48 -4.72
C ALA A 157 -1.59 28.23 -6.03
N ILE A 158 -2.88 28.60 -6.12
CA ILE A 158 -3.65 28.49 -7.36
C ILE A 158 -3.07 29.39 -8.47
N LYS A 159 -2.66 30.63 -8.15
CA LYS A 159 -2.00 31.52 -9.11
C LYS A 159 -0.71 30.92 -9.65
N HIS A 160 0.11 30.30 -8.80
CA HIS A 160 1.32 29.62 -9.25
C HIS A 160 1.03 28.33 -10.03
N ALA A 161 -0.01 27.58 -9.64
CA ALA A 161 -0.46 26.38 -10.35
C ALA A 161 -1.01 26.69 -11.76
N ALA A 162 -1.39 27.95 -12.06
CA ALA A 162 -1.74 28.39 -13.41
C ALA A 162 -0.60 28.22 -14.44
N LEU A 163 0.61 27.84 -13.98
CA LEU A 163 1.66 27.24 -14.82
C LEU A 163 1.13 26.15 -15.75
N ALA A 164 0.05 25.45 -15.37
CA ALA A 164 -0.66 24.49 -16.22
C ALA A 164 -0.97 25.04 -17.62
N PHE A 165 -1.22 26.33 -17.77
CA PHE A 165 -1.59 26.98 -19.04
C PHE A 165 -0.40 27.59 -19.79
N HIS A 166 0.81 27.49 -19.25
CA HIS A 166 2.00 28.10 -19.85
C HIS A 166 2.45 27.35 -21.12
N PRO A 167 2.88 28.04 -22.20
CA PRO A 167 3.29 27.41 -23.47
C PRO A 167 4.32 26.29 -23.31
N LYS A 168 5.38 26.52 -22.51
CA LYS A 168 6.40 25.49 -22.19
C LYS A 168 5.83 24.20 -21.57
N VAL A 169 4.74 24.28 -20.81
CA VAL A 169 4.06 23.09 -20.26
C VAL A 169 3.23 22.43 -21.35
N GLN A 170 2.53 23.24 -22.17
CA GLN A 170 1.64 22.76 -23.22
C GLN A 170 2.38 22.02 -24.35
N GLU A 171 3.64 22.33 -24.61
CA GLU A 171 4.50 21.66 -25.60
C GLU A 171 4.81 20.20 -25.23
N HIS A 172 4.89 19.87 -23.93
CA HIS A 172 5.31 18.53 -23.48
C HIS A 172 4.12 17.71 -22.93
N ALA A 173 3.68 16.71 -23.71
CA ALA A 173 2.43 15.97 -23.44
C ALA A 173 2.32 15.38 -22.02
N VAL A 174 3.40 14.81 -21.47
CA VAL A 174 3.40 14.20 -20.13
C VAL A 174 3.31 15.27 -19.02
N LEU A 175 4.08 16.35 -19.19
CA LEU A 175 4.11 17.43 -18.21
C LEU A 175 2.76 18.16 -18.20
N ARG A 176 2.22 18.42 -19.40
CA ARG A 176 0.87 18.96 -19.60
C ARG A 176 -0.19 18.16 -18.87
N GLU A 177 -0.20 16.83 -19.01
CA GLU A 177 -1.19 15.98 -18.31
C GLU A 177 -1.07 16.11 -16.80
N ILE A 178 0.15 15.99 -16.26
CA ILE A 178 0.40 16.03 -14.83
C ILE A 178 0.04 17.39 -14.22
N VAL A 179 0.49 18.48 -14.82
CA VAL A 179 0.28 19.83 -14.27
C VAL A 179 -1.19 20.25 -14.40
N MET A 180 -1.88 19.87 -15.49
CA MET A 180 -3.31 20.14 -15.66
C MET A 180 -4.17 19.38 -14.61
N LEU A 181 -3.87 18.11 -14.35
CA LEU A 181 -4.53 17.34 -13.30
C LEU A 181 -4.20 17.86 -11.89
N GLY A 182 -2.96 18.32 -11.71
CA GLY A 182 -2.49 18.98 -10.49
C GLY A 182 -3.24 20.28 -10.21
N TYR A 183 -3.44 21.14 -11.22
CA TYR A 183 -4.22 22.36 -11.11
C TYR A 183 -5.65 22.07 -10.62
N GLY A 184 -6.33 21.09 -11.22
CA GLY A 184 -7.66 20.67 -10.75
C GLY A 184 -7.64 20.21 -9.28
N THR A 185 -6.59 19.53 -8.85
CA THR A 185 -6.44 19.10 -7.44
C THR A 185 -6.22 20.27 -6.49
N PHE A 186 -5.45 21.29 -6.88
CA PHE A 186 -5.29 22.52 -6.10
C PHE A 186 -6.62 23.25 -5.93
N VAL A 187 -7.40 23.38 -7.01
CA VAL A 187 -8.75 23.97 -6.94
C VAL A 187 -9.64 23.18 -5.98
N TYR A 188 -9.62 21.85 -6.04
CA TYR A 188 -10.39 21.01 -5.11
C TYR A 188 -10.00 21.25 -3.65
N LYS A 189 -8.69 21.18 -3.35
CA LYS A 189 -8.17 21.38 -1.98
C LYS A 189 -8.53 22.77 -1.44
N PHE A 190 -8.36 23.82 -2.25
CA PHE A 190 -8.72 25.17 -1.87
C PHE A 190 -10.23 25.31 -1.62
N CYS A 191 -11.05 24.85 -2.56
CA CYS A 191 -12.50 24.95 -2.46
C CYS A 191 -13.10 24.03 -1.38
N ALA A 192 -12.39 22.99 -0.94
CA ALA A 192 -12.82 22.16 0.19
C ALA A 192 -12.70 22.92 1.52
N ALA A 193 -11.70 23.79 1.65
CA ALA A 193 -11.53 24.67 2.82
C ALA A 193 -12.44 25.92 2.78
N HIS A 194 -12.96 26.30 1.60
CA HIS A 194 -13.76 27.51 1.41
C HIS A 194 -15.20 27.18 0.94
N PRO A 195 -16.22 27.31 1.81
CA PRO A 195 -17.61 26.99 1.47
C PRO A 195 -18.14 27.75 0.25
N ASN A 196 -17.79 29.04 0.12
CA ASN A 196 -18.19 29.93 -0.98
C ASN A 196 -17.06 30.10 -2.02
N CYS A 197 -16.52 28.98 -2.51
CA CYS A 197 -15.45 29.03 -3.51
C CYS A 197 -15.92 29.69 -4.82
N ALA A 198 -15.16 30.66 -5.33
CA ALA A 198 -15.49 31.35 -6.57
C ALA A 198 -15.28 30.46 -7.81
N ALA A 199 -16.17 30.58 -8.79
CA ALA A 199 -16.06 29.85 -10.05
C ALA A 199 -14.85 30.28 -10.90
N ASP A 200 -14.23 31.41 -10.59
CA ASP A 200 -13.08 31.97 -11.32
C ASP A 200 -11.88 31.01 -11.32
N HIS A 201 -11.72 30.19 -10.28
CA HIS A 201 -10.62 29.21 -10.20
C HIS A 201 -10.76 28.04 -11.17
N ILE A 202 -11.96 27.76 -11.67
CA ILE A 202 -12.20 26.65 -12.62
C ILE A 202 -12.54 27.15 -14.03
N LYS A 203 -12.93 28.42 -14.15
CA LYS A 203 -13.29 29.09 -15.39
C LYS A 203 -12.27 28.91 -16.53
N PRO A 204 -10.94 29.01 -16.31
CA PRO A 204 -9.97 28.78 -17.40
C PRO A 204 -10.09 27.41 -18.07
N ILE A 205 -10.40 26.36 -17.30
CA ILE A 205 -10.60 25.02 -17.87
C ILE A 205 -11.95 24.94 -18.58
N HIS A 206 -13.00 25.60 -18.04
CA HIS A 206 -14.31 25.67 -18.72
C HIS A 206 -14.21 26.34 -20.09
N ASP A 207 -13.46 27.44 -20.17
CA ASP A 207 -13.27 28.19 -21.41
C ASP A 207 -12.53 27.34 -22.45
N LEU A 208 -11.46 26.62 -22.05
CA LEU A 208 -10.75 25.69 -22.94
C LEU A 208 -11.66 24.55 -23.45
N VAL A 209 -12.50 24.00 -22.58
CA VAL A 209 -13.48 22.98 -22.99
C VAL A 209 -14.48 23.57 -23.99
N ALA A 210 -14.98 24.78 -23.75
CA ALA A 210 -15.92 25.44 -24.64
C ALA A 210 -15.29 25.72 -26.02
N THR A 211 -14.06 26.23 -26.07
CA THR A 211 -13.32 26.46 -27.31
C THR A 211 -13.06 25.17 -28.08
N ALA A 212 -12.62 24.11 -27.39
CA ALA A 212 -12.38 22.79 -28.00
C ALA A 212 -13.65 22.22 -28.65
N VAL A 213 -14.79 22.38 -27.98
CA VAL A 213 -16.10 21.94 -28.50
C VAL A 213 -16.54 22.78 -29.69
N ALA A 214 -16.38 24.10 -29.62
CA ALA A 214 -16.74 25.01 -30.71
C ALA A 214 -15.93 24.74 -31.99
N ASN A 215 -14.64 24.41 -31.84
CA ASN A 215 -13.73 24.18 -32.95
C ASN A 215 -13.74 22.72 -33.45
N GLY A 216 -14.45 21.81 -32.78
CA GLY A 216 -14.39 20.37 -33.08
C GLY A 216 -13.03 19.72 -32.77
N ASP A 217 -12.16 20.37 -32.00
CA ASP A 217 -10.86 19.81 -31.60
C ASP A 217 -10.99 19.03 -30.29
N PHE A 218 -11.15 17.72 -30.44
CA PHE A 218 -11.37 16.83 -29.30
C PHE A 218 -10.09 16.22 -28.72
N LYS A 219 -8.90 16.59 -29.24
CA LYS A 219 -7.62 15.96 -28.87
C LYS A 219 -7.38 15.99 -27.36
N ASP A 220 -7.71 17.11 -26.71
CA ASP A 220 -7.41 17.35 -25.30
C ASP A 220 -8.63 17.44 -24.37
N ILE A 221 -9.86 17.34 -24.91
CA ILE A 221 -11.10 17.37 -24.09
C ILE A 221 -11.07 16.32 -22.97
N GLY A 222 -10.54 15.13 -23.25
CA GLY A 222 -10.45 14.08 -22.24
C GLY A 222 -9.59 14.46 -21.03
N LEU A 223 -8.49 15.21 -21.24
CA LEU A 223 -7.63 15.70 -20.17
C LEU A 223 -8.33 16.83 -19.38
N LEU A 224 -8.92 17.80 -20.09
CA LEU A 224 -9.61 18.92 -19.46
C LEU A 224 -10.78 18.45 -18.60
N LEU A 225 -11.57 17.49 -19.08
CA LEU A 225 -12.67 16.89 -18.30
C LEU A 225 -12.19 16.16 -17.05
N LYS A 226 -11.03 15.48 -17.10
CA LYS A 226 -10.44 14.88 -15.90
C LYS A 226 -9.99 15.95 -14.91
N ALA A 227 -9.43 17.07 -15.38
CA ALA A 227 -9.05 18.18 -14.50
C ALA A 227 -10.26 18.86 -13.87
N VAL A 228 -11.35 19.06 -14.63
CA VAL A 228 -12.66 19.48 -14.10
C VAL A 228 -13.18 18.50 -13.05
N GLY A 229 -13.06 17.20 -13.32
CA GLY A 229 -13.45 16.15 -12.39
C GLY A 229 -12.64 16.16 -11.09
N ASN A 230 -11.32 16.34 -11.18
CA ASN A 230 -10.45 16.49 -10.03
C ASN A 230 -10.87 17.72 -9.20
N ALA A 231 -11.11 18.86 -9.85
CA ALA A 231 -11.55 20.10 -9.19
C ALA A 231 -12.89 19.93 -8.47
N GLY A 232 -13.84 19.17 -9.02
CA GLY A 232 -15.10 18.87 -8.36
C GLY A 232 -15.95 20.10 -8.02
N HIS A 233 -15.73 21.23 -8.70
CA HIS A 233 -16.42 22.49 -8.41
C HIS A 233 -17.88 22.46 -8.91
N PRO A 234 -18.89 22.84 -8.10
CA PRO A 234 -20.30 22.78 -8.51
C PRO A 234 -20.65 23.58 -9.77
N ALA A 235 -19.99 24.74 -9.99
CA ALA A 235 -20.17 25.54 -11.20
C ALA A 235 -19.82 24.79 -12.50
N SER A 236 -19.06 23.69 -12.41
CA SER A 236 -18.72 22.84 -13.55
C SER A 236 -19.89 21.99 -14.05
N LEU A 237 -20.96 21.82 -13.27
CA LEU A 237 -22.06 20.95 -13.64
C LEU A 237 -22.74 21.38 -14.94
N LYS A 238 -23.04 22.68 -15.10
CA LYS A 238 -23.65 23.22 -16.33
C LYS A 238 -22.75 23.02 -17.57
N PRO A 239 -21.45 23.40 -17.54
CA PRO A 239 -20.52 23.07 -18.61
C PRO A 239 -20.46 21.58 -18.95
N ILE A 240 -20.41 20.70 -17.94
CA ILE A 240 -20.39 19.24 -18.13
C ILE A 240 -21.67 18.78 -18.83
N MET A 241 -22.84 19.21 -18.36
CA MET A 241 -24.14 18.82 -18.92
C MET A 241 -24.26 19.17 -20.41
N LYS A 242 -23.67 20.28 -20.89
CA LYS A 242 -23.67 20.62 -22.32
C LYS A 242 -22.99 19.56 -23.20
N LEU A 243 -22.14 18.71 -22.63
CA LEU A 243 -21.40 17.64 -23.32
C LEU A 243 -22.07 16.27 -23.19
N LEU A 244 -23.15 16.18 -22.42
CA LEU A 244 -23.85 14.94 -22.17
C LEU A 244 -25.02 14.77 -23.14
N PRO A 245 -25.27 13.55 -23.63
CA PRO A 245 -26.46 13.28 -24.42
C PRO A 245 -27.70 13.60 -23.58
N VAL A 246 -28.82 13.94 -24.22
CA VAL A 246 -30.07 14.44 -23.59
C VAL A 246 -30.01 15.89 -23.11
N PHE A 247 -28.85 16.41 -22.72
CA PHE A 247 -28.72 17.74 -22.12
C PHE A 247 -28.16 18.82 -23.04
N GLY A 248 -27.30 18.46 -23.99
CA GLY A 248 -26.68 19.44 -24.89
C GLY A 248 -26.49 18.92 -26.31
N ALA A 249 -26.73 19.79 -27.30
CA ALA A 249 -26.56 19.47 -28.71
C ALA A 249 -25.12 19.12 -29.09
N ALA A 250 -24.13 19.64 -28.36
CA ALA A 250 -22.72 19.34 -28.58
C ALA A 250 -22.37 17.85 -28.36
N ALA A 251 -23.17 17.13 -27.57
CA ALA A 251 -22.97 15.71 -27.34
C ALA A 251 -23.12 14.86 -28.62
N ALA A 252 -23.94 15.30 -29.59
CA ALA A 252 -24.18 14.56 -30.83
C ALA A 252 -22.90 14.38 -31.68
N ASN A 253 -22.01 15.36 -31.63
CA ASN A 253 -20.75 15.35 -32.40
C ASN A 253 -19.57 14.85 -31.58
N LEU A 254 -19.78 14.53 -30.30
CA LEU A 254 -18.72 14.19 -29.37
C LEU A 254 -18.58 12.66 -29.24
N PRO A 255 -17.39 12.06 -29.47
CA PRO A 255 -17.20 10.62 -29.32
C PRO A 255 -17.58 10.10 -27.92
N ILE A 256 -18.11 8.88 -27.85
CA ILE A 256 -18.60 8.22 -26.61
C ILE A 256 -17.56 8.32 -25.47
N ARG A 257 -16.26 8.14 -25.79
CA ARG A 257 -15.17 8.25 -24.81
C ARG A 257 -15.16 9.60 -24.06
N HIS A 258 -15.45 10.70 -24.73
CA HIS A 258 -15.46 12.02 -24.09
C HIS A 258 -16.76 12.27 -23.32
N GLN A 259 -17.90 11.73 -23.79
CA GLN A 259 -19.15 11.73 -23.03
C GLN A 259 -18.99 10.93 -21.70
N VAL A 260 -18.32 9.77 -21.73
CA VAL A 260 -17.97 8.99 -20.53
C VAL A 260 -17.09 9.81 -19.57
N ASN A 261 -16.06 10.48 -20.08
CA ASN A 261 -15.22 11.36 -19.25
C ASN A 261 -16.03 12.50 -18.62
N ALA A 262 -17.00 13.07 -19.36
CA ALA A 262 -17.87 14.13 -18.85
C ALA A 262 -18.78 13.60 -17.72
N ILE A 263 -19.31 12.38 -17.84
CA ILE A 263 -20.08 11.74 -16.77
C ILE A 263 -19.19 11.52 -15.54
N LEU A 264 -18.00 10.93 -15.72
CA LEU A 264 -17.06 10.68 -14.62
C LEU A 264 -16.57 11.96 -13.93
N ALA A 265 -16.53 13.09 -14.64
CA ALA A 265 -16.17 14.38 -14.06
C ALA A 265 -17.17 14.84 -12.97
N MET A 266 -18.39 14.33 -12.96
CA MET A 266 -19.39 14.65 -11.93
C MET A 266 -19.14 13.94 -10.59
N ARG A 267 -18.22 12.97 -10.48
CA ARG A 267 -18.04 12.15 -9.25
C ARG A 267 -17.70 12.94 -8.00
N ASN A 268 -16.76 13.90 -8.10
CA ASN A 268 -16.40 14.72 -6.94
C ASN A 268 -17.49 15.75 -6.61
N ILE A 269 -18.20 16.26 -7.62
CA ILE A 269 -19.39 17.11 -7.42
C ILE A 269 -20.48 16.31 -6.70
N ALA A 270 -20.71 15.05 -7.09
CA ALA A 270 -21.71 14.16 -6.48
C ALA A 270 -21.49 13.93 -4.98
N LYS A 271 -20.23 13.90 -4.53
CA LYS A 271 -19.88 13.75 -3.12
C LYS A 271 -20.17 14.99 -2.28
N ARG A 272 -20.08 16.18 -2.88
CA ARG A 272 -20.30 17.47 -2.21
C ARG A 272 -21.75 17.97 -2.33
N GLU A 273 -22.31 17.85 -3.54
CA GLU A 273 -23.63 18.35 -3.94
C GLU A 273 -24.49 17.23 -4.56
N PRO A 274 -24.82 16.15 -3.81
CA PRO A 274 -25.51 14.99 -4.35
C PRO A 274 -26.87 15.34 -4.99
N LYS A 275 -27.58 16.32 -4.42
CA LYS A 275 -28.90 16.78 -4.90
C LYS A 275 -28.85 17.39 -6.30
N LEU A 276 -27.73 17.99 -6.69
CA LEU A 276 -27.56 18.59 -8.02
C LEU A 276 -27.25 17.53 -9.08
N VAL A 277 -26.45 16.52 -8.73
CA VAL A 277 -25.97 15.50 -9.69
C VAL A 277 -26.98 14.36 -9.87
N GLN A 278 -27.71 14.00 -8.82
CA GLN A 278 -28.62 12.85 -8.83
C GLN A 278 -29.69 12.90 -9.95
N PRO A 279 -30.37 14.04 -10.22
CA PRO A 279 -31.33 14.13 -11.34
C PRO A 279 -30.66 13.92 -12.71
N VAL A 280 -29.46 14.47 -12.89
CA VAL A 280 -28.71 14.37 -14.15
C VAL A 280 -28.31 12.92 -14.42
N ALA A 281 -27.70 12.26 -13.42
CA ALA A 281 -27.28 10.87 -13.53
C ALA A 281 -28.46 9.91 -13.73
N LEU A 282 -29.59 10.19 -13.06
CA LEU A 282 -30.82 9.42 -13.19
C LEU A 282 -31.40 9.52 -14.61
N GLN A 283 -31.47 10.71 -15.20
CA GLN A 283 -32.01 10.90 -16.54
C GLN A 283 -31.18 10.14 -17.59
N LEU A 284 -29.85 10.21 -17.51
CA LEU A 284 -28.95 9.45 -18.41
C LEU A 284 -29.10 7.94 -18.25
N LEU A 285 -29.21 7.45 -17.01
CA LEU A 285 -29.39 6.02 -16.73
C LEU A 285 -30.72 5.49 -17.32
N MET A 286 -31.76 6.32 -17.23
CA MET A 286 -33.13 5.96 -17.58
C MET A 286 -33.42 6.07 -19.09
N ASP A 287 -32.68 6.89 -19.83
CA ASP A 287 -32.80 6.95 -21.28
C ASP A 287 -32.16 5.73 -21.95
N ARG A 288 -32.98 4.96 -22.66
CA ARG A 288 -32.59 3.69 -23.28
C ARG A 288 -32.05 3.84 -24.69
N THR A 289 -32.21 5.02 -25.29
CA THR A 289 -31.64 5.33 -26.61
C THR A 289 -30.13 5.56 -26.50
N LEU A 290 -29.64 5.81 -25.28
CA LEU A 290 -28.22 6.04 -25.01
C LEU A 290 -27.41 4.74 -25.01
N HIS A 291 -26.16 4.87 -25.42
CA HIS A 291 -25.19 3.77 -25.44
C HIS A 291 -25.07 3.10 -24.05
N PRO A 292 -24.98 1.77 -23.95
CA PRO A 292 -24.92 1.07 -22.67
C PRO A 292 -23.81 1.56 -21.73
N GLU A 293 -22.66 1.93 -22.28
CA GLU A 293 -21.53 2.47 -21.51
C GLU A 293 -21.87 3.79 -20.80
N ILE A 294 -22.58 4.70 -21.47
CA ILE A 294 -23.07 5.96 -20.90
C ILE A 294 -23.98 5.66 -19.72
N ARG A 295 -24.93 4.74 -19.89
CA ARG A 295 -25.89 4.34 -18.85
C ARG A 295 -25.20 3.67 -17.65
N MET A 296 -24.22 2.79 -17.90
CA MET A 296 -23.46 2.11 -16.85
C MET A 296 -22.64 3.10 -16.03
N VAL A 297 -21.97 4.05 -16.69
CA VAL A 297 -21.15 5.06 -16.00
C VAL A 297 -22.03 6.06 -15.25
N SER A 298 -23.19 6.44 -15.80
CA SER A 298 -24.18 7.24 -15.07
C SER A 298 -24.71 6.53 -13.83
N CYS A 299 -24.86 5.19 -13.87
CA CYS A 299 -25.19 4.39 -12.70
C CYS A 299 -24.10 4.52 -11.61
N ILE A 300 -22.82 4.41 -11.98
CA ILE A 300 -21.70 4.58 -11.04
C ILE A 300 -21.77 5.96 -10.36
N VAL A 301 -21.95 7.03 -11.14
CA VAL A 301 -22.07 8.39 -10.61
C VAL A 301 -23.31 8.56 -9.74
N LEU A 302 -24.43 7.94 -10.10
CA LEU A 302 -25.65 7.96 -9.28
C LEU A 302 -25.38 7.33 -7.90
N PHE A 303 -24.68 6.20 -7.82
CA PHE A 303 -24.36 5.57 -6.54
C PHE A 303 -23.38 6.36 -5.69
N GLU A 304 -22.49 7.16 -6.30
CA GLU A 304 -21.63 8.10 -5.58
C GLU A 304 -22.43 9.22 -4.88
N THR A 305 -23.67 9.51 -5.31
CA THR A 305 -24.57 10.44 -4.61
C THR A 305 -25.22 9.87 -3.35
N ARG A 306 -24.99 8.58 -3.04
CA ARG A 306 -25.64 7.83 -1.95
C ARG A 306 -27.17 7.91 -2.02
N PRO A 307 -27.80 7.35 -3.07
CA PRO A 307 -29.23 7.45 -3.30
C PRO A 307 -30.02 6.72 -2.21
N THR A 308 -31.25 7.19 -1.96
CA THR A 308 -32.15 6.53 -1.00
C THR A 308 -32.60 5.15 -1.50
N ILE A 309 -32.92 4.25 -0.57
CA ILE A 309 -33.44 2.91 -0.88
C ILE A 309 -34.71 3.00 -1.74
N ALA A 310 -35.56 4.01 -1.51
CA ALA A 310 -36.75 4.26 -2.31
C ALA A 310 -36.44 4.55 -3.79
N LEU A 311 -35.39 5.32 -4.05
CA LEU A 311 -34.94 5.58 -5.43
C LEU A 311 -34.38 4.30 -6.07
N VAL A 312 -33.58 3.52 -5.33
CA VAL A 312 -33.03 2.24 -5.81
C VAL A 312 -34.14 1.24 -6.13
N ALA A 313 -35.18 1.16 -5.31
CA ALA A 313 -36.35 0.33 -5.55
C ALA A 313 -37.12 0.77 -6.80
N THR A 314 -37.28 2.08 -7.00
CA THR A 314 -37.95 2.65 -8.19
C THR A 314 -37.20 2.34 -9.49
N LEU A 315 -35.87 2.38 -9.46
CA LEU A 315 -35.02 1.97 -10.58
C LEU A 315 -35.24 0.50 -10.94
N ASN A 316 -35.34 -0.37 -9.94
CA ASN A 316 -35.61 -1.79 -10.13
C ASN A 316 -36.99 -2.01 -10.78
N VAL A 317 -38.03 -1.32 -10.30
CA VAL A 317 -39.39 -1.39 -10.87
C VAL A 317 -39.44 -0.89 -12.33
N LYS A 318 -38.81 0.25 -12.65
CA LYS A 318 -38.79 0.76 -14.02
C LYS A 318 -37.92 -0.07 -14.98
N ALA A 319 -36.86 -0.71 -14.50
CA ALA A 319 -36.08 -1.68 -15.28
C ALA A 319 -36.93 -2.91 -15.67
N GLN A 320 -37.87 -3.32 -14.82
CA GLN A 320 -38.82 -4.40 -15.09
C GLN A 320 -39.90 -4.00 -16.13
N ALA A 321 -40.44 -2.78 -16.04
CA ALA A 321 -41.41 -2.25 -17.01
C ALA A 321 -40.85 -2.13 -18.45
N SER A 322 -39.52 -2.00 -18.58
CA SER A 322 -38.81 -1.93 -19.87
C SER A 322 -38.97 -3.14 -20.78
N ARG A 323 -39.18 -4.32 -20.19
CA ARG A 323 -39.07 -5.60 -20.91
C ARG A 323 -40.31 -5.95 -21.72
N LYS A 324 -41.40 -5.18 -21.62
CA LYS A 324 -42.61 -5.34 -22.43
C LYS A 324 -42.50 -4.79 -23.87
N ASN A 325 -41.63 -3.80 -24.15
CA ASN A 325 -41.54 -3.17 -25.48
C ASN A 325 -40.59 -3.85 -26.49
N ASN A 326 -39.71 -4.77 -26.08
CA ASN A 326 -38.69 -5.37 -26.96
C ASN A 326 -39.06 -6.76 -27.54
N ARG A 327 -40.32 -7.21 -27.40
CA ARG A 327 -40.76 -8.56 -27.80
C ARG A 327 -41.32 -8.68 -29.24
N ARG A 328 -41.13 -7.70 -30.13
CA ARG A 328 -41.70 -7.75 -31.48
C ARG A 328 -40.75 -8.07 -32.64
N SER A 329 -39.50 -8.44 -32.41
CA SER A 329 -38.61 -8.75 -33.52
C SER A 329 -37.48 -9.71 -33.14
N SER A 330 -37.77 -11.01 -33.21
CA SER A 330 -36.94 -12.04 -33.88
C SER A 330 -37.41 -13.45 -33.49
N SER A 331 -38.00 -14.14 -34.45
CA SER A 331 -38.36 -15.56 -34.44
C SER A 331 -37.36 -16.36 -35.28
N SER A 332 -37.10 -17.61 -34.87
CA SER A 332 -36.37 -18.70 -35.56
C SER A 332 -34.85 -18.50 -35.73
N SER A 333 -33.97 -19.49 -35.51
CA SER A 333 -34.07 -20.92 -35.79
C SER A 333 -33.17 -21.78 -34.86
N SER A 334 -33.61 -23.01 -34.65
CA SER A 334 -32.95 -24.11 -33.96
C SER A 334 -32.18 -25.01 -34.93
N SER A 335 -30.97 -25.45 -34.57
CA SER A 335 -30.41 -26.71 -35.09
C SER A 335 -29.26 -27.28 -34.23
N SER A 336 -29.49 -28.54 -33.88
CA SER A 336 -28.73 -29.62 -33.25
C SER A 336 -27.22 -29.82 -33.52
N SER A 337 -26.51 -30.11 -32.43
CA SER A 337 -25.49 -31.17 -32.14
C SER A 337 -24.61 -31.79 -33.23
N SER A 338 -23.32 -31.95 -32.93
CA SER A 338 -22.64 -33.27 -32.93
C SER A 338 -21.33 -33.26 -32.14
N SER A 339 -21.13 -34.34 -31.38
CA SER A 339 -19.97 -34.66 -30.56
C SER A 339 -19.04 -35.65 -31.29
N SER A 340 -17.73 -35.47 -31.18
CA SER A 340 -16.77 -36.54 -31.47
C SER A 340 -15.67 -36.61 -30.40
N SER A 341 -15.58 -37.79 -29.81
CA SER A 341 -14.63 -38.22 -28.79
C SER A 341 -13.32 -38.67 -29.42
N SER A 342 -12.19 -38.32 -28.80
CA SER A 342 -10.96 -39.12 -28.89
C SER A 342 -10.25 -39.12 -27.54
N SER A 343 -10.10 -40.32 -27.00
CA SER A 343 -9.54 -40.66 -25.69
C SER A 343 -8.02 -40.79 -25.75
N LYS A 344 -7.32 -40.09 -24.84
CA LYS A 344 -5.98 -40.48 -24.38
C LYS A 344 -5.96 -40.42 -22.85
N SER A 345 -5.67 -41.58 -22.25
CA SER A 345 -5.64 -41.86 -20.82
C SER A 345 -4.55 -41.08 -20.09
N SER A 346 -4.96 -40.03 -19.40
CA SER A 346 -4.38 -39.57 -18.13
C SER A 346 -5.56 -39.56 -17.16
N LYS A 347 -5.38 -39.98 -15.90
CA LYS A 347 -6.47 -40.06 -14.89
C LYS A 347 -7.36 -38.82 -15.01
N SER A 348 -8.51 -38.95 -15.67
CA SER A 348 -9.33 -37.81 -16.04
C SER A 348 -10.10 -37.40 -14.81
N SER A 349 -9.51 -36.49 -14.03
CA SER A 349 -10.26 -35.75 -13.02
C SER A 349 -11.47 -35.12 -13.74
N ALA A 350 -12.68 -35.36 -13.23
CA ALA A 350 -13.92 -34.92 -13.88
C ALA A 350 -13.83 -33.45 -14.28
N LYS A 351 -14.29 -33.12 -15.50
CA LYS A 351 -14.21 -31.76 -16.04
C LYS A 351 -15.03 -30.79 -15.18
N TYR A 352 -16.16 -31.25 -14.67
CA TYR A 352 -16.98 -30.55 -13.68
C TYR A 352 -17.14 -31.42 -12.43
N LEU A 353 -16.89 -30.87 -11.25
CA LEU A 353 -17.08 -31.60 -9.99
C LEU A 353 -18.55 -31.92 -9.73
N GLY A 354 -19.47 -31.09 -10.22
CA GLY A 354 -20.91 -31.32 -10.14
C GLY A 354 -21.46 -32.51 -10.92
N GLU A 355 -20.62 -33.27 -11.63
CA GLU A 355 -21.02 -34.56 -12.24
C GLU A 355 -21.05 -35.68 -11.19
N ASN A 356 -20.21 -35.61 -10.15
CA ASN A 356 -20.02 -36.70 -9.17
C ASN A 356 -20.18 -36.24 -7.71
N LEU A 357 -20.30 -34.94 -7.45
CA LEU A 357 -20.36 -34.36 -6.11
C LEU A 357 -21.54 -33.40 -5.98
N ASP A 358 -22.21 -33.48 -4.83
CA ASP A 358 -23.23 -32.50 -4.45
C ASP A 358 -22.60 -31.13 -4.12
N PRO A 359 -23.25 -30.02 -4.45
CA PRO A 359 -22.73 -28.70 -4.13
C PRO A 359 -22.78 -28.43 -2.63
N VAL A 360 -21.67 -27.94 -2.08
CA VAL A 360 -21.54 -27.52 -0.67
C VAL A 360 -22.38 -26.28 -0.39
N ALA A 361 -22.52 -25.41 -1.39
CA ALA A 361 -23.39 -24.24 -1.31
C ALA A 361 -23.95 -23.89 -2.69
N VAL A 362 -25.22 -23.49 -2.72
CA VAL A 362 -25.88 -22.97 -3.92
C VAL A 362 -26.50 -21.62 -3.58
N VAL A 363 -26.12 -20.59 -4.34
CA VAL A 363 -26.69 -19.25 -4.25
C VAL A 363 -27.41 -18.95 -5.55
N ILE A 364 -28.71 -18.67 -5.45
CA ILE A 364 -29.54 -18.34 -6.61
C ILE A 364 -29.94 -16.88 -6.52
N LEU A 365 -29.38 -16.05 -7.40
CA LEU A 365 -29.80 -14.67 -7.59
C LEU A 365 -30.86 -14.65 -8.67
N ARG A 366 -32.12 -14.77 -8.27
CA ARG A 366 -33.27 -14.89 -9.19
C ARG A 366 -34.07 -13.60 -9.25
N ALA A 367 -34.28 -13.09 -10.46
CA ALA A 367 -35.25 -12.04 -10.77
C ALA A 367 -36.37 -12.62 -11.65
N VAL A 368 -37.56 -12.76 -11.07
CA VAL A 368 -38.76 -13.24 -11.78
C VAL A 368 -39.51 -12.03 -12.33
N LYS A 369 -39.68 -11.99 -13.65
CA LYS A 369 -40.50 -10.97 -14.32
C LYS A 369 -41.99 -11.30 -14.24
N ALA A 370 -42.82 -10.30 -14.51
CA ALA A 370 -44.27 -10.47 -14.66
C ALA A 370 -44.69 -11.44 -15.79
N ASP A 371 -43.82 -11.69 -16.77
CA ASP A 371 -44.04 -12.69 -17.85
C ASP A 371 -43.61 -14.12 -17.44
N LYS A 372 -43.35 -14.34 -16.14
CA LYS A 372 -42.81 -15.56 -15.54
C LYS A 372 -41.42 -15.97 -16.06
N LYS A 373 -40.77 -15.19 -16.94
CA LYS A 373 -39.39 -15.47 -17.38
C LYS A 373 -38.40 -15.17 -16.26
N ILE A 374 -37.47 -16.08 -16.09
CA ILE A 374 -36.47 -16.04 -15.03
C ILE A 374 -35.18 -15.43 -15.60
N HIS A 375 -34.66 -14.41 -14.93
CA HIS A 375 -33.30 -13.92 -15.16
C HIS A 375 -32.51 -14.01 -13.88
N GLY A 376 -31.21 -14.02 -14.02
CA GLY A 376 -30.31 -14.06 -12.88
C GLY A 376 -29.23 -15.10 -13.07
N TYR A 377 -28.58 -15.43 -11.98
CA TYR A 377 -27.47 -16.36 -11.98
C TYR A 377 -27.62 -17.34 -10.83
N GLN A 378 -27.25 -18.57 -11.07
CA GLN A 378 -27.02 -19.54 -10.02
C GLN A 378 -25.52 -19.75 -9.90
N ALA A 379 -25.02 -19.70 -8.68
CA ALA A 379 -23.65 -20.03 -8.34
C ALA A 379 -23.68 -21.30 -7.48
N ALA A 380 -23.00 -22.34 -7.92
CA ALA A 380 -22.82 -23.58 -7.17
C ALA A 380 -21.35 -23.77 -6.84
N ALA A 381 -21.04 -24.03 -5.57
CA ALA A 381 -19.70 -24.30 -5.07
C ALA A 381 -19.55 -25.78 -4.72
N TYR A 382 -18.47 -26.38 -5.19
CA TYR A 382 -18.13 -27.79 -4.99
C TYR A 382 -16.74 -27.88 -4.36
N VAL A 383 -16.57 -28.81 -3.43
CA VAL A 383 -15.28 -29.08 -2.78
C VAL A 383 -15.04 -30.58 -2.80
N ASP A 384 -13.94 -30.99 -3.42
CA ASP A 384 -13.41 -32.35 -3.38
C ASP A 384 -12.22 -32.37 -2.42
N HIS A 385 -12.47 -32.87 -1.21
CA HIS A 385 -11.45 -32.99 -0.17
C HIS A 385 -10.38 -34.04 -0.49
N ALA A 386 -10.68 -35.06 -1.31
CA ALA A 386 -9.72 -36.10 -1.67
C ALA A 386 -8.73 -35.61 -2.74
N ALA A 387 -9.17 -34.70 -3.61
CA ALA A 387 -8.35 -34.11 -4.67
C ALA A 387 -7.81 -32.70 -4.34
N ASP A 388 -8.04 -32.19 -3.12
CA ASP A 388 -7.76 -30.80 -2.71
C ASP A 388 -8.19 -29.77 -3.77
N ARG A 389 -9.39 -29.94 -4.32
CA ARG A 389 -9.93 -29.15 -5.44
C ARG A 389 -11.24 -28.48 -5.05
N ALA A 390 -11.37 -27.20 -5.36
CA ALA A 390 -12.60 -26.44 -5.21
C ALA A 390 -13.03 -25.88 -6.56
N GLN A 391 -14.31 -25.97 -6.88
CA GLN A 391 -14.87 -25.46 -8.13
C GLN A 391 -16.12 -24.63 -7.86
N ILE A 392 -16.20 -23.44 -8.46
CA ILE A 392 -17.39 -22.60 -8.46
C ILE A 392 -17.85 -22.46 -9.91
N ILE A 393 -19.12 -22.79 -10.14
CA ILE A 393 -19.78 -22.64 -11.43
C ILE A 393 -20.89 -21.62 -11.29
N ILE A 394 -20.85 -20.57 -12.11
CA ILE A 394 -21.90 -19.59 -12.23
C ILE A 394 -22.54 -19.75 -13.62
N ASN A 395 -23.83 -20.06 -13.66
CA ASN A 395 -24.61 -20.15 -14.88
C ASN A 395 -25.72 -19.10 -14.89
N ALA A 396 -26.04 -18.59 -16.08
CA ALA A 396 -27.24 -17.78 -16.24
C ALA A 396 -28.49 -18.65 -16.08
N LEU A 397 -29.52 -18.11 -15.42
CA LEU A 397 -30.81 -18.78 -15.20
C LEU A 397 -31.78 -18.69 -16.39
N ALA A 398 -31.46 -17.86 -17.37
CA ALA A 398 -32.31 -17.68 -18.54
C ALA A 398 -31.99 -18.76 -19.59
N GLU A 399 -33.02 -19.47 -20.07
CA GLU A 399 -32.88 -20.59 -21.01
C GLU A 399 -32.18 -20.21 -22.34
N ASP A 400 -32.26 -18.94 -22.74
CA ASP A 400 -31.63 -18.38 -23.93
C ASP A 400 -30.22 -17.80 -23.69
N ASN A 401 -29.70 -17.92 -22.47
CA ASN A 401 -28.39 -17.38 -22.09
C ASN A 401 -27.44 -18.50 -21.66
N ASN A 402 -26.53 -18.85 -22.56
CA ASN A 402 -25.47 -19.85 -22.33
C ASN A 402 -24.20 -19.26 -21.70
N TRP A 403 -24.27 -18.05 -21.17
CA TRP A 403 -23.15 -17.46 -20.44
C TRP A 403 -22.90 -18.23 -19.15
N LYS A 404 -21.64 -18.61 -18.96
CA LYS A 404 -21.18 -19.35 -17.79
C LYS A 404 -19.82 -18.83 -17.36
N MET A 405 -19.54 -18.92 -16.07
CA MET A 405 -18.23 -18.69 -15.49
C MET A 405 -17.85 -19.86 -14.59
N CYS A 406 -16.64 -20.35 -14.75
CA CYS A 406 -16.11 -21.50 -14.04
C CYS A 406 -14.79 -21.08 -13.40
N ALA A 407 -14.76 -21.07 -12.07
CA ALA A 407 -13.56 -20.89 -11.29
C ALA A 407 -13.17 -22.25 -10.69
N ASP A 408 -11.96 -22.70 -10.95
CA ASP A 408 -11.48 -24.02 -10.57
C ASP A 408 -10.11 -23.87 -9.90
N ALA A 409 -10.00 -24.23 -8.64
CA ALA A 409 -8.77 -24.16 -7.87
C ALA A 409 -8.37 -25.55 -7.41
N VAL A 410 -7.12 -25.93 -7.62
CA VAL A 410 -6.56 -27.21 -7.19
C VAL A 410 -5.22 -26.99 -6.51
N LEU A 411 -5.05 -27.60 -5.35
CA LEU A 411 -3.77 -27.69 -4.68
C LEU A 411 -3.04 -28.92 -5.23
N LEU A 412 -2.02 -28.71 -6.07
CA LEU A 412 -1.26 -29.80 -6.69
C LEU A 412 -0.22 -30.40 -5.73
N SER A 413 0.22 -29.61 -4.76
CA SER A 413 1.04 -30.01 -3.62
C SER A 413 0.97 -28.93 -2.54
N LYS A 414 1.52 -29.18 -1.35
CA LYS A 414 1.62 -28.17 -0.26
C LYS A 414 2.26 -26.85 -0.69
N HIS A 415 3.04 -26.86 -1.77
CA HIS A 415 3.78 -25.69 -2.26
C HIS A 415 3.30 -25.20 -3.62
N LYS A 416 2.24 -25.77 -4.21
CA LYS A 416 1.82 -25.44 -5.57
C LYS A 416 0.30 -25.42 -5.68
N ILE A 417 -0.24 -24.24 -5.96
CA ILE A 417 -1.67 -24.04 -6.23
C ILE A 417 -1.86 -23.57 -7.67
N MET A 418 -2.89 -24.09 -8.30
CA MET A 418 -3.33 -23.67 -9.63
C MET A 418 -4.79 -23.27 -9.55
N ALA A 419 -5.11 -22.06 -10.01
CA ALA A 419 -6.47 -21.59 -10.20
C ALA A 419 -6.72 -21.29 -11.68
N LYS A 420 -7.84 -21.72 -12.22
CA LYS A 420 -8.30 -21.43 -13.57
C LYS A 420 -9.64 -20.72 -13.49
N LEU A 421 -9.70 -19.52 -14.06
CA LEU A 421 -10.93 -18.76 -14.23
C LEU A 421 -11.26 -18.73 -15.71
N ALA A 422 -12.41 -19.29 -16.10
CA ALA A 422 -12.88 -19.31 -17.48
C ALA A 422 -14.32 -18.80 -17.57
N TRP A 423 -14.64 -18.03 -18.61
CA TRP A 423 -15.96 -17.41 -18.75
C TRP A 423 -16.36 -17.20 -20.20
N GLY A 424 -17.64 -16.88 -20.41
CA GLY A 424 -18.27 -16.73 -21.72
C GLY A 424 -19.15 -17.93 -22.05
N VAL A 425 -19.35 -18.22 -23.33
CA VAL A 425 -20.16 -19.37 -23.75
C VAL A 425 -19.57 -20.66 -23.17
N GLU A 426 -20.31 -21.33 -22.28
CA GLU A 426 -19.93 -22.57 -21.61
C GLU A 426 -18.53 -22.59 -20.95
N CYS A 427 -18.05 -21.43 -20.47
CA CYS A 427 -16.69 -21.27 -19.91
C CYS A 427 -15.55 -21.59 -20.89
N GLN A 428 -15.76 -21.42 -22.21
CA GLN A 428 -14.74 -21.73 -23.22
C GLN A 428 -14.22 -20.51 -23.98
N GLU A 429 -14.92 -19.38 -23.94
CA GLU A 429 -14.60 -18.20 -24.75
C GLU A 429 -13.34 -17.46 -24.26
N TYR A 430 -13.21 -17.30 -22.93
CA TYR A 430 -12.09 -16.65 -22.28
C TYR A 430 -11.58 -17.52 -21.13
N ALA A 431 -10.27 -17.47 -20.88
CA ALA A 431 -9.69 -18.16 -19.73
C ALA A 431 -8.39 -17.50 -19.27
N ALA A 432 -8.23 -17.42 -17.95
CA ALA A 432 -7.01 -17.07 -17.24
C ALA A 432 -6.63 -18.22 -16.29
N ILE A 433 -5.33 -18.55 -16.24
CA ILE A 433 -4.75 -19.61 -15.43
C ILE A 433 -3.68 -18.95 -14.55
N ILE A 434 -3.89 -19.03 -13.24
CA ILE A 434 -3.02 -18.49 -12.21
C ILE A 434 -2.33 -19.68 -11.54
N LYS A 435 -1.01 -19.68 -11.53
CA LYS A 435 -0.19 -20.69 -10.86
C LYS A 435 0.67 -19.98 -9.83
N ALA A 436 0.54 -20.35 -8.57
CA ALA A 436 1.42 -19.86 -7.51
C ALA A 436 2.16 -21.06 -6.92
N GLU A 437 3.47 -20.90 -6.75
CA GLU A 437 4.31 -21.94 -6.19
C GLU A 437 5.39 -21.35 -5.28
N SER A 438 5.78 -22.13 -4.28
CA SER A 438 6.91 -21.87 -3.39
C SER A 438 7.95 -22.98 -3.53
N GLY A 439 9.21 -22.66 -3.28
CA GLY A 439 10.31 -23.60 -3.43
C GLY A 439 11.64 -22.93 -3.15
N ALA A 440 12.69 -23.36 -3.87
CA ALA A 440 14.01 -22.76 -3.80
C ALA A 440 14.55 -22.46 -5.21
N LEU A 441 15.33 -21.38 -5.33
CA LEU A 441 16.11 -21.02 -6.51
C LEU A 441 17.59 -21.11 -6.13
N GLY A 442 18.22 -22.24 -6.44
CA GLY A 442 19.53 -22.57 -5.87
C GLY A 442 19.42 -22.77 -4.35
N PRO A 443 20.31 -22.18 -3.53
CA PRO A 443 20.21 -22.27 -2.06
C PRO A 443 19.16 -21.32 -1.45
N HIS A 444 18.51 -20.48 -2.26
CA HIS A 444 17.65 -19.40 -1.77
C HIS A 444 16.17 -19.78 -1.81
N PRO A 445 15.41 -19.62 -0.71
CA PRO A 445 13.95 -19.76 -0.73
C PRO A 445 13.33 -18.82 -1.77
N ALA A 446 12.36 -19.31 -2.53
CA ALA A 446 11.77 -18.59 -3.65
C ALA A 446 10.26 -18.86 -3.80
N ALA A 447 9.58 -17.90 -4.42
CA ALA A 447 8.18 -18.00 -4.81
C ALA A 447 7.99 -17.54 -6.25
N ARG A 448 7.16 -18.25 -7.00
CA ARG A 448 6.81 -17.93 -8.39
C ARG A 448 5.30 -17.79 -8.52
N LEU A 449 4.86 -16.66 -9.08
CA LEU A 449 3.51 -16.43 -9.53
C LEU A 449 3.51 -16.33 -11.05
N LYS A 450 2.73 -17.17 -11.74
CA LYS A 450 2.56 -17.12 -13.19
C LYS A 450 1.08 -16.97 -13.53
N VAL A 451 0.74 -15.94 -14.27
CA VAL A 451 -0.60 -15.72 -14.85
C VAL A 451 -0.51 -15.95 -16.34
N GLN A 452 -1.31 -16.86 -16.88
CA GLN A 452 -1.40 -17.17 -18.31
C GLN A 452 -2.84 -16.95 -18.77
N TRP A 453 -3.06 -16.61 -20.04
CA TRP A 453 -4.41 -16.51 -20.59
C TRP A 453 -4.53 -17.14 -21.97
N VAL A 454 -5.72 -17.62 -22.32
CA VAL A 454 -5.99 -18.19 -23.65
C VAL A 454 -6.39 -17.07 -24.61
N LYS A 455 -7.43 -16.33 -24.19
CA LYS A 455 -8.01 -15.18 -24.86
C LYS A 455 -8.52 -14.24 -23.78
N ILE A 456 -8.36 -12.94 -23.99
CA ILE A 456 -8.89 -11.87 -23.14
C ILE A 456 -9.79 -10.95 -23.96
N PRO A 457 -10.85 -10.37 -23.38
CA PRO A 457 -11.70 -9.43 -24.10
C PRO A 457 -10.90 -8.23 -24.63
N GLY A 458 -11.28 -7.71 -25.80
CA GLY A 458 -10.52 -6.68 -26.54
C GLY A 458 -10.26 -5.39 -25.74
N ILE A 459 -11.16 -5.03 -24.82
CA ILE A 459 -10.98 -3.88 -23.92
C ILE A 459 -9.76 -4.08 -23.00
N PHE A 460 -9.59 -5.26 -22.42
CA PHE A 460 -8.45 -5.56 -21.55
C PHE A 460 -7.14 -5.64 -22.34
N ALA A 461 -7.20 -6.15 -23.58
CA ALA A 461 -6.04 -6.15 -24.47
C ALA A 461 -5.56 -4.73 -24.81
N HIS A 462 -6.48 -3.79 -25.05
CA HIS A 462 -6.15 -2.39 -25.33
C HIS A 462 -5.47 -1.70 -24.13
N TYR A 463 -6.04 -1.84 -22.92
CA TYR A 463 -5.43 -1.28 -21.70
C TYR A 463 -4.11 -1.97 -21.36
N GLY A 464 -4.02 -3.30 -21.54
CA GLY A 464 -2.81 -4.07 -21.32
C GLY A 464 -1.66 -3.60 -22.21
N LYS A 465 -1.92 -3.32 -23.49
CA LYS A 465 -0.92 -2.76 -24.42
C LYS A 465 -0.42 -1.39 -23.93
N ARG A 466 -1.32 -0.52 -23.50
CA ARG A 466 -0.97 0.81 -22.99
C ARG A 466 -0.11 0.72 -21.73
N VAL A 467 -0.47 -0.13 -20.77
CA VAL A 467 0.32 -0.38 -19.55
C VAL A 467 1.69 -0.95 -19.91
N ALA A 468 1.75 -1.91 -20.84
CA ALA A 468 3.02 -2.52 -21.27
C ALA A 468 4.02 -1.51 -21.83
N ASP A 469 3.55 -0.47 -22.55
CA ASP A 469 4.40 0.59 -23.10
C ASP A 469 4.99 1.49 -21.99
N TYR A 470 4.33 1.62 -20.83
CA TYR A 470 4.83 2.40 -19.69
C TYR A 470 5.87 1.65 -18.83
N ILE A 471 5.84 0.30 -18.82
CA ILE A 471 6.65 -0.52 -17.90
C ILE A 471 8.16 -0.24 -18.03
N PRO A 472 8.77 -0.18 -19.24
CA PRO A 472 10.21 0.08 -19.37
C PRO A 472 10.62 1.44 -18.79
N GLY A 473 9.84 2.49 -19.06
CA GLY A 473 10.13 3.84 -18.58
C GLY A 473 9.99 3.95 -17.05
N ALA A 474 8.89 3.43 -16.50
CA ALA A 474 8.68 3.42 -15.04
C ALA A 474 9.73 2.57 -14.31
N ALA A 475 10.13 1.42 -14.89
CA ALA A 475 11.15 0.56 -14.31
C ALA A 475 12.54 1.18 -14.35
N PHE A 476 12.90 1.86 -15.44
CA PHE A 476 14.15 2.63 -15.52
C PHE A 476 14.19 3.76 -14.48
N MET A 477 13.10 4.53 -14.33
CA MET A 477 13.02 5.60 -13.32
C MET A 477 13.13 5.09 -11.88
N ALA A 478 12.68 3.87 -11.61
CA ALA A 478 12.78 3.24 -10.30
C ALA A 478 14.12 2.51 -10.08
N GLY A 479 15.13 2.71 -10.94
CA GLY A 479 16.44 2.07 -10.82
C GLY A 479 16.43 0.55 -11.08
N MET A 480 15.36 0.01 -11.68
CA MET A 480 15.25 -1.41 -11.99
C MET A 480 15.96 -1.72 -13.31
N ARG A 481 16.56 -2.91 -13.39
CA ARG A 481 17.21 -3.37 -14.63
C ARG A 481 16.15 -3.88 -15.59
N VAL A 482 16.14 -3.34 -16.80
CA VAL A 482 15.17 -3.66 -17.85
C VAL A 482 15.90 -4.26 -19.03
N HIS A 483 15.49 -5.46 -19.45
CA HIS A 483 15.98 -6.11 -20.66
C HIS A 483 14.81 -6.41 -21.58
N ARG A 484 14.96 -6.10 -22.87
CA ARG A 484 14.05 -6.65 -23.88
C ARG A 484 14.24 -8.16 -23.92
N ALA A 485 13.15 -8.90 -23.92
CA ALA A 485 13.15 -10.35 -23.94
C ALA A 485 11.90 -10.83 -24.68
N ASP A 486 12.05 -11.89 -25.47
CA ASP A 486 10.95 -12.56 -26.14
C ASP A 486 10.40 -13.65 -25.20
N ASN A 487 9.40 -13.28 -24.40
CA ASN A 487 8.75 -14.19 -23.46
C ASN A 487 7.40 -14.65 -24.02
N ASP A 488 6.76 -15.61 -23.34
CA ASP A 488 5.38 -16.07 -23.60
C ASP A 488 4.42 -14.87 -23.76
N ASP A 489 3.85 -14.73 -24.97
CA ASP A 489 3.04 -13.58 -25.39
C ASP A 489 1.71 -13.47 -24.64
N LYS A 490 1.31 -14.56 -23.98
CA LYS A 490 0.08 -14.67 -23.21
C LYS A 490 0.34 -15.02 -21.75
N ALA A 491 1.49 -14.61 -21.21
CA ALA A 491 1.78 -14.78 -19.80
C ALA A 491 2.52 -13.60 -19.16
N ILE A 492 2.29 -13.47 -17.85
CA ILE A 492 3.08 -12.65 -16.94
C ILE A 492 3.61 -13.58 -15.86
N GLN A 493 4.89 -13.45 -15.54
CA GLN A 493 5.53 -14.24 -14.50
C GLN A 493 6.29 -13.33 -13.54
N VAL A 494 6.04 -13.50 -12.25
CA VAL A 494 6.79 -12.87 -11.16
C VAL A 494 7.54 -13.98 -10.42
N LEU A 495 8.83 -13.78 -10.22
CA LEU A 495 9.71 -14.64 -9.43
C LEU A 495 10.33 -13.79 -8.33
N MET A 496 10.26 -14.27 -7.10
CA MET A 496 10.86 -13.64 -5.94
C MET A 496 11.76 -14.66 -5.25
N ALA A 497 13.00 -14.29 -4.93
CA ALA A 497 13.94 -15.13 -4.19
C ALA A 497 14.55 -14.35 -3.02
N VAL A 498 14.68 -14.99 -1.87
CA VAL A 498 15.28 -14.40 -0.66
C VAL A 498 16.80 -14.59 -0.73
N GLN A 499 17.51 -13.52 -1.07
CA GLN A 499 18.96 -13.56 -1.25
C GLN A 499 19.70 -13.49 0.10
N ALA A 500 19.21 -12.65 1.02
CA ALA A 500 19.76 -12.44 2.36
C ALA A 500 18.68 -11.92 3.33
N GLN A 501 19.03 -11.71 4.59
CA GLN A 501 18.13 -11.12 5.59
C GLN A 501 17.71 -9.71 5.10
N ARG A 502 16.43 -9.55 4.74
CA ARG A 502 15.79 -8.36 4.15
C ARG A 502 16.15 -8.02 2.70
N VAL A 503 16.76 -8.93 1.94
CA VAL A 503 17.07 -8.70 0.52
C VAL A 503 16.31 -9.68 -0.36
N LEU A 504 15.43 -9.17 -1.22
CA LEU A 504 14.69 -9.92 -2.22
C LEU A 504 15.26 -9.65 -3.62
N ASN A 505 15.48 -10.71 -4.38
CA ASN A 505 15.66 -10.60 -5.82
C ASN A 505 14.31 -10.81 -6.50
N ILE A 506 13.78 -9.78 -7.15
CA ILE A 506 12.49 -9.79 -7.82
C ILE A 506 12.70 -9.73 -9.32
N ILE A 507 12.13 -10.69 -10.05
CA ILE A 507 12.17 -10.77 -11.50
C ILE A 507 10.74 -10.81 -12.02
N VAL A 508 10.38 -9.83 -12.85
CA VAL A 508 9.10 -9.76 -13.55
C VAL A 508 9.33 -9.98 -15.04
N LYS A 509 8.68 -10.98 -15.62
CA LYS A 509 8.65 -11.25 -17.06
C LYS A 509 7.27 -10.90 -17.61
N THR A 510 7.25 -10.06 -18.61
CA THR A 510 6.09 -9.74 -19.45
C THR A 510 6.41 -10.16 -20.90
N PRO A 511 5.43 -10.19 -21.81
CA PRO A 511 5.63 -10.64 -23.19
C PRO A 511 6.87 -10.06 -23.90
N LYS A 512 7.17 -8.77 -23.69
CA LYS A 512 8.24 -8.06 -24.40
C LYS A 512 9.46 -7.70 -23.55
N VAL A 513 9.37 -7.87 -22.23
CA VAL A 513 10.32 -7.27 -21.28
C VAL A 513 10.56 -8.19 -20.09
N LYS A 514 11.80 -8.22 -19.65
CA LYS A 514 12.21 -8.75 -18.35
C LYS A 514 12.70 -7.59 -17.49
N VAL A 515 12.05 -7.38 -16.35
CA VAL A 515 12.46 -6.41 -15.32
C VAL A 515 13.03 -7.19 -14.14
N SER A 516 14.13 -6.72 -13.58
CA SER A 516 14.73 -7.31 -12.39
C SER A 516 15.22 -6.23 -11.44
N THR A 517 15.04 -6.46 -10.13
CA THR A 517 15.52 -5.56 -9.09
C THR A 517 15.92 -6.32 -7.83
N MET A 518 16.87 -5.77 -7.08
CA MET A 518 17.16 -6.18 -5.71
C MET A 518 16.41 -5.21 -4.78
N ALA A 519 15.40 -5.72 -4.10
CA ALA A 519 14.55 -4.94 -3.21
C ALA A 519 14.95 -5.20 -1.76
N HIS A 520 15.20 -4.12 -1.01
CA HIS A 520 15.31 -4.18 0.44
C HIS A 520 13.90 -4.17 1.06
N VAL A 521 13.61 -5.17 1.89
CA VAL A 521 12.34 -5.24 2.63
C VAL A 521 12.41 -4.27 3.80
N ASN A 522 12.10 -2.99 3.51
CA ASN A 522 11.86 -1.97 4.53
C ASN A 522 10.37 -1.91 4.87
N GLU A 523 10.01 -1.21 5.96
CA GLU A 523 8.62 -1.01 6.44
C GLU A 523 7.67 -0.40 5.38
N PHE A 524 8.18 0.11 4.27
CA PHE A 524 7.41 0.70 3.17
C PHE A 524 6.59 -0.31 2.34
N TRP A 525 6.92 -1.61 2.37
CA TRP A 525 6.16 -2.64 1.66
C TRP A 525 4.91 -3.05 2.46
N HIS A 526 3.80 -2.35 2.22
CA HIS A 526 2.53 -2.47 2.96
C HIS A 526 1.70 -3.74 2.67
N SER A 527 2.17 -4.69 1.84
CA SER A 527 1.38 -5.92 1.65
C SER A 527 1.74 -6.96 2.72
N ASP A 528 0.80 -7.24 3.61
CA ASP A 528 0.91 -8.31 4.62
C ASP A 528 1.36 -9.64 4.01
N SER A 529 0.98 -9.93 2.76
CA SER A 529 1.34 -11.14 2.03
C SER A 529 2.85 -11.28 1.81
N ILE A 530 3.57 -10.20 1.47
CA ILE A 530 5.04 -10.22 1.26
C ILE A 530 5.76 -10.34 2.61
N ARG A 531 5.26 -9.65 3.65
CA ARG A 531 5.78 -9.80 5.02
C ARG A 531 5.60 -11.23 5.53
N LEU A 532 4.43 -11.84 5.30
CA LEU A 532 4.12 -13.21 5.71
C LEU A 532 5.01 -14.22 4.98
N LEU A 533 5.16 -14.10 3.65
CA LEU A 533 6.05 -14.94 2.84
C LEU A 533 7.51 -14.83 3.29
N TYR A 534 7.98 -13.61 3.56
CA TYR A 534 9.33 -13.35 4.07
C TYR A 534 9.52 -13.94 5.47
N SER A 535 8.56 -13.74 6.38
CA SER A 535 8.60 -14.29 7.73
C SER A 535 8.59 -15.82 7.71
N ALA A 536 7.77 -16.46 6.87
CA ALA A 536 7.73 -17.91 6.73
C ALA A 536 9.03 -18.47 6.12
N ALA A 537 9.64 -17.76 5.18
CA ALA A 537 10.88 -18.18 4.53
C ALA A 537 12.13 -17.99 5.39
N THR A 538 12.08 -17.16 6.43
CA THR A 538 13.23 -16.81 7.29
C THR A 538 13.03 -17.17 8.77
N ALA A 539 11.84 -17.62 9.16
CA ALA A 539 11.57 -18.05 10.53
C ALA A 539 12.32 -19.35 10.84
N ALA A 540 13.05 -19.34 11.95
CA ALA A 540 13.43 -20.58 12.59
C ALA A 540 12.15 -21.29 13.05
N GLN A 541 11.98 -22.56 12.66
CA GLN A 541 10.80 -23.34 12.97
C GLN A 541 11.18 -24.55 13.84
N CYS A 542 10.41 -24.77 14.91
CA CYS A 542 10.30 -26.06 15.57
C CYS A 542 9.05 -26.77 15.04
N SER A 543 9.15 -28.04 14.67
CA SER A 543 8.04 -28.81 14.10
C SER A 543 8.01 -30.22 14.64
N MET A 544 6.81 -30.77 14.82
CA MET A 544 6.60 -32.16 15.20
C MET A 544 5.78 -32.83 14.09
N VAL A 545 6.32 -33.88 13.48
CA VAL A 545 5.63 -34.67 12.44
C VAL A 545 5.69 -36.14 12.82
N GLY A 546 4.53 -36.72 13.12
CA GLY A 546 4.44 -38.09 13.63
C GLY A 546 5.10 -38.20 15.01
N ARG A 547 6.25 -38.88 15.08
CA ARG A 547 7.08 -38.96 16.30
C ARG A 547 8.34 -38.11 16.23
N THR A 548 8.61 -37.44 15.10
CA THR A 548 9.87 -36.73 14.92
C THR A 548 9.72 -35.26 15.30
N LEU A 549 10.41 -34.84 16.36
CA LEU A 549 10.58 -33.44 16.73
C LEU A 549 11.80 -32.86 15.99
N THR A 550 11.58 -31.83 15.18
CA THR A 550 12.63 -31.01 14.59
C THR A 550 12.72 -29.70 15.37
N THR A 551 13.87 -29.41 15.95
CA THR A 551 14.11 -28.19 16.73
C THR A 551 14.45 -26.99 15.85
N PHE A 552 14.50 -25.79 16.44
CA PHE A 552 14.84 -24.54 15.74
C PHE A 552 16.21 -24.54 15.06
N ASN A 553 17.16 -25.33 15.57
CA ASN A 553 18.48 -25.55 14.96
C ASN A 553 18.53 -26.79 14.04
N ASN A 554 17.36 -27.22 13.54
CA ASN A 554 17.18 -28.30 12.57
C ASN A 554 17.68 -29.68 13.02
N ARG A 555 17.83 -29.91 14.34
CA ARG A 555 18.12 -31.24 14.89
C ARG A 555 16.83 -32.03 14.98
N ARG A 556 16.89 -33.32 14.65
CA ARG A 556 15.75 -34.22 14.64
C ARG A 556 15.89 -35.25 15.75
N TYR A 557 14.84 -35.40 16.55
CA TYR A 557 14.75 -36.37 17.63
C TYR A 557 13.49 -37.21 17.43
N ASN A 558 13.59 -38.51 17.66
CA ASN A 558 12.40 -39.36 17.78
C ASN A 558 11.87 -39.20 19.20
N ASN A 559 10.66 -38.67 19.34
CA ASN A 559 10.06 -38.26 20.59
C ASN A 559 8.88 -39.18 20.94
N GLU A 560 8.93 -39.79 22.11
CA GLU A 560 7.82 -40.59 22.66
C GLU A 560 6.99 -39.73 23.62
N LEU A 561 5.79 -39.36 23.19
CA LEU A 561 4.90 -38.49 23.96
C LEU A 561 4.21 -39.26 25.10
N PRO A 562 4.24 -38.73 26.33
CA PRO A 562 3.51 -39.32 27.45
C PRO A 562 1.98 -39.18 27.29
N PHE A 563 1.23 -40.18 27.80
CA PHE A 563 -0.23 -40.23 27.78
C PHE A 563 -0.90 -39.45 28.94
N ALA A 564 -0.20 -39.28 30.07
CA ALA A 564 -0.78 -38.69 31.29
C ALA A 564 -0.22 -37.30 31.63
N CYS A 565 0.97 -36.95 31.14
CA CYS A 565 1.68 -35.73 31.49
C CYS A 565 1.95 -34.89 30.24
N TYR A 566 2.07 -33.58 30.39
CA TYR A 566 2.55 -32.73 29.31
C TYR A 566 4.08 -32.78 29.22
N GLN A 567 4.59 -32.96 28.01
CA GLN A 567 5.99 -32.74 27.68
C GLN A 567 6.16 -31.33 27.12
N VAL A 568 7.23 -30.65 27.51
CA VAL A 568 7.63 -29.37 26.93
C VAL A 568 8.25 -29.58 25.55
N LEU A 569 7.66 -28.96 24.54
CA LEU A 569 8.21 -28.96 23.17
C LEU A 569 9.10 -27.74 22.90
N ALA A 570 8.65 -26.59 23.39
CA ALA A 570 9.37 -25.34 23.33
C ALA A 570 8.96 -24.51 24.53
N GLN A 571 9.91 -23.93 25.24
CA GLN A 571 9.62 -23.02 26.33
C GLN A 571 10.57 -21.84 26.27
N ASP A 572 10.12 -20.78 26.89
CA ASP A 572 10.98 -19.67 27.22
C ASP A 572 12.03 -20.10 28.25
N CYS A 573 13.31 -19.81 27.99
CA CYS A 573 14.43 -20.26 28.83
C CYS A 573 14.96 -19.14 29.76
N THR A 574 14.22 -18.06 29.97
CA THR A 574 14.54 -17.04 30.98
C THR A 574 14.06 -17.38 32.37
N PRO A 575 14.56 -16.64 33.39
CA PRO A 575 13.97 -16.62 34.73
C PRO A 575 12.47 -16.28 34.75
N GLU A 576 12.00 -15.42 33.84
CA GLU A 576 10.58 -15.15 33.62
C GLU A 576 10.06 -15.94 32.42
N LEU A 577 9.26 -16.99 32.64
CA LEU A 577 8.67 -17.81 31.58
C LEU A 577 7.57 -17.03 30.82
N LYS A 578 7.89 -16.50 29.63
CA LYS A 578 6.90 -15.74 28.84
C LYS A 578 6.07 -16.58 27.91
N PHE A 579 6.59 -17.73 27.48
CA PHE A 579 5.80 -18.70 26.73
C PHE A 579 6.22 -20.13 27.02
N MET A 580 5.27 -21.05 26.84
CA MET A 580 5.51 -22.48 26.94
C MET A 580 4.56 -23.21 26.01
N VAL A 581 5.09 -24.15 25.23
CA VAL A 581 4.34 -25.04 24.34
C VAL A 581 4.51 -26.45 24.89
N LEU A 582 3.38 -27.01 25.29
CA LEU A 582 3.22 -28.28 25.95
C LEU A 582 2.43 -29.22 25.05
N MET A 583 2.78 -30.50 25.06
CA MET A 583 2.02 -31.51 24.33
C MET A 583 2.00 -32.84 25.06
N LYS A 584 0.87 -33.53 24.97
CA LYS A 584 0.68 -34.90 25.45
C LYS A 584 -0.16 -35.69 24.45
N LYS A 585 -0.22 -37.00 24.64
CA LYS A 585 -1.20 -37.86 23.97
C LYS A 585 -2.40 -38.08 24.86
N ASP A 586 -3.59 -38.11 24.28
CA ASP A 586 -4.78 -38.61 24.95
C ASP A 586 -4.72 -40.14 25.10
N ALA A 587 -5.06 -40.67 26.27
CA ALA A 587 -4.95 -42.10 26.56
C ALA A 587 -6.03 -42.94 25.85
N ALA A 588 -7.15 -42.36 25.45
CA ALA A 588 -8.25 -43.06 24.79
C ALA A 588 -8.17 -42.96 23.26
N THR A 589 -7.75 -41.81 22.71
CA THR A 589 -7.71 -41.58 21.26
C THR A 589 -6.31 -41.64 20.65
N GLU A 590 -5.25 -41.67 21.47
CA GLU A 590 -3.84 -41.46 21.07
C GLU A 590 -3.55 -40.14 20.33
N GLU A 591 -4.52 -39.24 20.26
CA GLU A 591 -4.38 -37.97 19.56
C GLU A 591 -3.64 -36.94 20.42
N ASN A 592 -3.05 -35.95 19.75
CA ASN A 592 -2.25 -34.93 20.43
C ASN A 592 -3.15 -33.88 21.07
N HIS A 593 -2.90 -33.62 22.35
CA HIS A 593 -3.43 -32.47 23.07
C HIS A 593 -2.29 -31.47 23.26
N ILE A 594 -2.48 -30.26 22.74
CA ILE A 594 -1.51 -29.16 22.79
C ILE A 594 -2.00 -28.10 23.77
N ASN A 595 -1.12 -27.65 24.65
CA ASN A 595 -1.35 -26.51 25.52
C ASN A 595 -0.29 -25.43 25.23
N VAL A 596 -0.73 -24.19 25.04
CA VAL A 596 0.14 -23.05 24.75
C VAL A 596 -0.12 -21.95 25.76
N LYS A 597 0.90 -21.65 26.57
CA LYS A 597 0.88 -20.54 27.53
C LYS A 597 1.66 -19.38 26.95
N ILE A 598 1.08 -18.18 26.91
CA ILE A 598 1.71 -16.93 26.50
C ILE A 598 1.37 -15.87 27.53
N ALA A 599 2.33 -15.50 28.37
CA ALA A 599 2.12 -14.64 29.54
C ALA A 599 0.93 -15.12 30.39
N ASN A 600 -0.16 -14.36 30.44
CA ASN A 600 -1.40 -14.68 31.16
C ASN A 600 -2.49 -15.33 30.29
N ILE A 601 -2.16 -15.74 29.07
CA ILE A 601 -3.08 -16.41 28.14
C ILE A 601 -2.75 -17.89 28.11
N ASP A 602 -3.74 -18.73 28.41
CA ASP A 602 -3.68 -20.18 28.37
C ASP A 602 -4.55 -20.69 27.23
N VAL A 603 -3.97 -21.42 26.28
CA VAL A 603 -4.66 -21.91 25.09
C VAL A 603 -4.55 -23.43 25.02
N ASP A 604 -5.66 -24.12 25.23
CA ASP A 604 -5.79 -25.56 25.07
C ASP A 604 -6.37 -25.90 23.70
N ILE A 605 -5.72 -26.84 23.01
CA ILE A 605 -6.14 -27.37 21.73
C ILE A 605 -6.21 -28.89 21.87
N PHE A 606 -7.42 -29.44 21.78
CA PHE A 606 -7.66 -30.84 22.03
C PHE A 606 -8.73 -31.40 21.08
N PRO A 607 -8.66 -32.70 20.76
CA PRO A 607 -9.70 -33.35 19.98
C PRO A 607 -10.94 -33.61 20.83
N ALA A 608 -12.12 -33.41 20.25
CA ALA A 608 -13.41 -33.81 20.80
C ALA A 608 -14.24 -34.48 19.70
N GLY A 609 -14.28 -35.81 19.69
CA GLY A 609 -14.88 -36.58 18.59
C GLY A 609 -14.07 -36.42 17.30
N SER A 610 -14.71 -36.03 16.21
CA SER A 610 -14.05 -35.79 14.91
C SER A 610 -13.57 -34.34 14.70
N ALA A 611 -13.69 -33.47 15.71
CA ALA A 611 -13.40 -32.04 15.60
C ALA A 611 -12.30 -31.62 16.59
N MET A 612 -11.49 -30.65 16.18
CA MET A 612 -10.52 -29.99 17.07
C MET A 612 -11.21 -28.83 17.79
N MET A 613 -11.12 -28.83 19.12
CA MET A 613 -11.64 -27.79 19.98
C MET A 613 -10.51 -26.90 20.49
N VAL A 614 -10.81 -25.61 20.64
CA VAL A 614 -9.89 -24.62 21.18
C VAL A 614 -10.54 -23.98 22.40
N ARG A 615 -9.79 -23.89 23.49
CA ARG A 615 -10.20 -23.24 24.73
C ARG A 615 -9.16 -22.19 25.11
N VAL A 616 -9.60 -20.97 25.37
CA VAL A 616 -8.74 -19.85 25.77
C VAL A 616 -9.13 -19.40 27.18
N ASN A 617 -8.19 -19.46 28.12
CA ASN A 617 -8.39 -19.14 29.54
C ASN A 617 -9.60 -19.87 30.15
N GLY A 618 -9.78 -21.14 29.81
CA GLY A 618 -10.92 -21.94 30.28
C GLY A 618 -12.22 -21.79 29.46
N MET A 619 -12.30 -20.84 28.53
CA MET A 619 -13.50 -20.62 27.69
C MET A 619 -13.37 -21.32 26.34
N ASP A 620 -14.33 -22.19 26.03
CA ASP A 620 -14.41 -22.84 24.71
C ASP A 620 -14.72 -21.81 23.62
N ILE A 621 -13.92 -21.81 22.56
CA ILE A 621 -14.08 -20.92 21.41
C ILE A 621 -14.76 -21.70 20.27
N PRO A 622 -16.01 -21.36 19.90
CA PRO A 622 -16.66 -21.97 18.75
C PRO A 622 -15.86 -21.73 17.47
N PHE A 623 -15.80 -22.71 16.58
CA PHE A 623 -15.05 -22.62 15.31
C PHE A 623 -15.46 -21.40 14.45
N ALA A 624 -16.74 -20.99 14.53
CA ALA A 624 -17.28 -19.81 13.85
C ALA A 624 -16.65 -18.47 14.31
N ASN A 625 -16.02 -18.44 15.49
CA ASN A 625 -15.41 -17.24 16.09
C ASN A 625 -13.88 -17.18 15.89
N LEU A 626 -13.33 -18.03 15.03
CA LEU A 626 -11.93 -17.96 14.61
C LEU A 626 -11.77 -17.05 13.38
N PRO A 627 -10.70 -16.21 13.31
CA PRO A 627 -9.59 -16.10 14.25
C PRO A 627 -9.96 -15.32 15.53
N TYR A 628 -9.68 -15.90 16.69
CA TYR A 628 -9.91 -15.27 17.99
C TYR A 628 -8.94 -14.08 18.20
N LYS A 629 -9.48 -12.93 18.61
CA LYS A 629 -8.70 -11.75 18.99
C LYS A 629 -8.90 -11.46 20.47
N HIS A 630 -7.83 -11.56 21.27
CA HIS A 630 -7.90 -11.29 22.69
C HIS A 630 -8.19 -9.78 22.95
N PRO A 631 -9.17 -9.43 23.80
CA PRO A 631 -9.63 -8.04 23.98
C PRO A 631 -8.59 -7.12 24.62
N ALA A 632 -7.63 -7.65 25.38
CA ALA A 632 -6.43 -6.90 25.76
C ALA A 632 -5.48 -6.84 24.56
N GLY A 633 -5.64 -5.84 23.70
CA GLY A 633 -4.72 -5.60 22.59
C GLY A 633 -3.28 -5.55 23.07
N ILE A 634 -2.41 -6.39 22.51
CA ILE A 634 -1.01 -6.50 22.93
C ILE A 634 -0.27 -5.20 22.57
N LYS A 635 -0.05 -4.32 23.55
CA LYS A 635 1.09 -3.40 23.54
C LYS A 635 2.31 -4.24 23.87
N GLN A 636 3.09 -4.61 22.87
CA GLN A 636 4.19 -5.57 23.03
C GLN A 636 5.42 -4.86 23.60
N GLU A 637 5.52 -4.82 24.92
CA GLU A 637 6.74 -4.46 25.66
C GLU A 637 7.55 -5.75 25.89
N PHE A 638 8.77 -5.83 25.37
CA PHE A 638 9.60 -7.03 25.44
C PHE A 638 10.63 -6.89 26.57
N TYR A 639 10.55 -7.69 27.63
CA TYR A 639 11.57 -7.71 28.69
C TYR A 639 12.79 -8.59 28.32
N THR A 640 14.02 -8.10 28.37
CA THR A 640 15.23 -8.91 28.11
C THR A 640 15.55 -9.84 29.29
N PRO A 641 16.46 -10.82 29.16
CA PRO A 641 16.90 -11.67 30.28
C PRO A 641 17.53 -10.92 31.45
N SER A 642 18.03 -9.69 31.20
CA SER A 642 18.52 -8.75 32.20
C SER A 642 17.41 -7.87 32.80
N SER A 643 16.14 -8.19 32.55
CA SER A 643 14.93 -7.51 33.05
C SER A 643 14.69 -6.09 32.48
N PHE A 644 15.37 -5.72 31.38
CA PHE A 644 15.17 -4.41 30.72
C PHE A 644 14.03 -4.46 29.71
N VAL A 645 13.26 -3.38 29.59
CA VAL A 645 12.14 -3.29 28.63
C VAL A 645 12.62 -2.74 27.29
N THR A 646 12.59 -3.57 26.25
CA THR A 646 12.78 -3.17 24.87
C THR A 646 11.46 -3.16 24.09
N LYS A 647 11.29 -2.15 23.23
CA LYS A 647 10.13 -2.03 22.33
C LYS A 647 10.42 -2.64 20.95
N ASN A 648 11.63 -3.16 20.76
CA ASN A 648 12.12 -3.70 19.50
C ASN A 648 12.29 -5.23 19.62
N ALA A 649 11.54 -5.98 18.81
CA ALA A 649 11.60 -7.44 18.77
C ALA A 649 13.00 -7.98 18.37
N VAL A 650 13.80 -7.20 17.63
CA VAL A 650 15.17 -7.57 17.24
C VAL A 650 16.11 -7.44 18.43
N SER A 651 16.08 -6.31 19.15
CA SER A 651 16.85 -6.12 20.39
C SER A 651 16.46 -7.15 21.44
N PHE A 652 15.17 -7.47 21.54
CA PHE A 652 14.68 -8.56 22.37
C PHE A 652 15.39 -9.85 21.97
N ALA A 653 15.23 -10.34 20.73
CA ALA A 653 15.86 -11.58 20.26
C ALA A 653 17.38 -11.63 20.48
N HIS A 654 18.08 -10.52 20.29
CA HIS A 654 19.53 -10.42 20.50
C HIS A 654 19.95 -10.61 21.96
N SER A 655 19.15 -10.13 22.92
CA SER A 655 19.46 -10.25 24.36
C SER A 655 19.44 -11.69 24.89
N TRP A 656 18.93 -12.65 24.10
CA TRP A 656 18.81 -14.08 24.46
C TRP A 656 19.95 -14.96 23.95
N VAL A 657 20.89 -14.37 23.22
CA VAL A 657 22.01 -15.13 22.67
C VAL A 657 22.98 -15.47 23.82
N LEU A 658 23.05 -16.75 24.16
CA LEU A 658 23.93 -17.23 25.24
C LEU A 658 25.41 -17.13 24.82
N PRO A 659 26.28 -16.50 25.64
CA PRO A 659 27.69 -16.38 25.33
C PRO A 659 28.42 -17.72 25.50
N SER A 660 29.35 -18.05 24.60
CA SER A 660 30.26 -19.19 24.79
C SER A 660 31.39 -18.82 25.76
N GLN A 661 31.83 -19.80 26.55
CA GLN A 661 32.98 -19.65 27.46
C GLN A 661 34.33 -19.84 26.76
N THR A 662 34.40 -20.53 25.61
CA THR A 662 35.67 -20.80 24.90
C THR A 662 35.52 -20.87 23.38
N CYS A 663 36.61 -20.58 22.65
CA CYS A 663 36.67 -20.67 21.18
C CYS A 663 36.99 -22.08 20.64
N ARG A 664 37.21 -23.08 21.51
CA ARG A 664 37.79 -24.38 21.12
C ARG A 664 36.78 -25.36 20.50
N ASP A 665 35.51 -25.03 20.51
CA ASP A 665 34.43 -25.94 20.15
C ASP A 665 33.69 -25.41 18.91
N ALA A 666 33.91 -26.03 17.76
CA ALA A 666 33.36 -25.59 16.46
C ALA A 666 31.83 -25.61 16.38
N ASN A 667 31.18 -26.23 17.38
CA ASN A 667 29.74 -26.35 17.49
C ASN A 667 29.09 -25.34 18.47
N GLN A 668 29.87 -24.41 19.05
CA GLN A 668 29.38 -23.39 19.99
C GLN A 668 29.31 -21.99 19.38
N CYS A 669 28.47 -21.12 19.97
CA CYS A 669 28.28 -19.74 19.54
C CYS A 669 29.48 -18.87 19.97
N LEU A 670 30.36 -18.48 19.04
CA LEU A 670 31.63 -17.76 19.31
C LEU A 670 31.48 -16.28 19.76
N MET A 671 30.35 -15.93 20.37
CA MET A 671 29.98 -14.59 20.77
C MET A 671 30.00 -14.43 22.29
N THR A 672 30.29 -13.20 22.74
CA THR A 672 30.26 -12.78 24.14
C THR A 672 29.57 -11.42 24.27
N HIS A 673 28.94 -11.15 25.41
CA HIS A 673 28.32 -9.87 25.70
C HIS A 673 29.36 -8.88 26.25
N LYS A 674 29.52 -7.72 25.61
CA LYS A 674 30.40 -6.64 26.06
C LYS A 674 29.67 -5.31 26.08
N THR A 675 29.93 -4.50 27.11
CA THR A 675 29.49 -3.11 27.17
C THR A 675 30.30 -2.27 26.20
N VAL A 676 29.64 -1.39 25.47
CA VAL A 676 30.29 -0.47 24.54
C VAL A 676 30.70 0.79 25.30
N LYS A 677 31.95 1.23 25.12
CA LYS A 677 32.44 2.52 25.61
C LYS A 677 32.17 3.60 24.56
N LEU A 678 31.53 4.69 24.95
CA LEU A 678 31.27 5.88 24.14
C LEU A 678 31.90 7.10 24.81
N GLU A 679 32.83 7.77 24.13
CA GLU A 679 33.39 9.03 24.60
C GLU A 679 32.68 10.19 23.91
N ARG A 680 32.10 11.10 24.69
CA ARG A 680 31.34 12.24 24.16
C ARG A 680 31.60 13.48 24.99
N ASN A 681 31.76 14.62 24.32
CA ASN A 681 31.92 15.90 24.98
C ASN A 681 30.55 16.39 25.45
N MET A 682 30.36 16.46 26.78
CA MET A 682 29.12 16.94 27.41
C MET A 682 29.50 18.11 28.33
N ASP A 683 28.84 19.25 28.16
CA ASP A 683 29.07 20.47 28.95
C ASP A 683 30.54 20.95 28.99
N GLY A 684 31.30 20.72 27.91
CA GLY A 684 32.70 21.13 27.79
C GLY A 684 33.71 20.16 28.43
N GLN A 685 33.28 19.02 28.96
CA GLN A 685 34.14 17.93 29.43
C GLN A 685 33.93 16.64 28.64
N VAL A 686 35.04 15.99 28.25
CA VAL A 686 35.01 14.66 27.62
C VAL A 686 34.58 13.63 28.67
N SER A 687 33.35 13.14 28.53
CA SER A 687 32.77 12.13 29.40
C SER A 687 32.79 10.76 28.73
N THR A 688 33.28 9.76 29.46
CA THR A 688 33.17 8.35 29.07
C THR A 688 31.84 7.79 29.57
N CYS A 689 31.04 7.25 28.66
CA CYS A 689 29.77 6.58 28.94
C CYS A 689 29.87 5.11 28.53
N TYR A 690 29.20 4.23 29.25
CA TYR A 690 29.13 2.80 28.92
C TYR A 690 27.70 2.43 28.54
N SER A 691 27.53 1.47 27.62
CA SER A 691 26.19 1.01 27.27
C SER A 691 25.54 0.32 28.47
N ILE A 692 24.27 0.65 28.72
CA ILE A 692 23.43 0.02 29.75
C ILE A 692 23.11 -1.42 29.33
N GLU A 693 22.84 -1.62 28.04
CA GLU A 693 22.65 -2.95 27.44
C GLU A 693 23.99 -3.44 26.84
N PRO A 694 24.49 -4.62 27.22
CA PRO A 694 25.67 -5.20 26.59
C PRO A 694 25.32 -5.72 25.19
N VAL A 695 26.25 -5.60 24.25
CA VAL A 695 26.08 -6.09 22.87
C VAL A 695 26.91 -7.33 22.60
N LEU A 696 26.45 -8.12 21.64
CA LEU A 696 27.21 -9.26 21.14
C LEU A 696 28.49 -8.78 20.46
N ARG A 697 29.62 -9.36 20.85
CA ARG A 697 30.94 -9.21 20.24
C ARG A 697 31.56 -10.58 20.05
N CYS A 698 32.41 -10.73 19.06
CA CYS A 698 33.15 -11.97 18.86
C CYS A 698 34.21 -12.13 19.95
N LEU A 699 34.52 -13.38 20.29
CA LEU A 699 35.70 -13.70 21.08
C LEU A 699 36.99 -13.34 20.28
N GLY A 700 38.09 -13.10 20.99
CA GLY A 700 39.35 -12.70 20.36
C GLY A 700 39.85 -13.74 19.35
N GLY A 701 40.32 -13.29 18.18
CA GLY A 701 40.79 -14.14 17.07
C GLY A 701 39.77 -14.42 15.96
N VAL A 702 38.52 -13.95 16.11
CA VAL A 702 37.38 -14.28 15.24
C VAL A 702 36.80 -12.99 14.62
N GLU A 703 36.49 -12.98 13.33
CA GLU A 703 35.92 -11.80 12.64
C GLU A 703 34.39 -11.74 12.77
N GLY A 704 33.85 -10.55 13.06
CA GLY A 704 32.42 -10.33 13.28
C GLY A 704 31.68 -9.81 12.04
N ILE A 705 30.49 -10.35 11.79
CA ILE A 705 29.51 -9.76 10.88
C ILE A 705 28.75 -8.69 11.66
N LEU A 706 28.83 -7.43 11.21
CA LEU A 706 28.30 -6.25 11.91
C LEU A 706 26.80 -6.05 11.67
N SER A 707 26.10 -5.63 12.72
CA SER A 707 24.73 -5.13 12.71
C SER A 707 24.65 -3.92 13.63
N LYS A 708 23.92 -2.87 13.23
CA LYS A 708 23.73 -1.69 14.07
C LYS A 708 22.58 -1.88 15.04
N LEU A 709 22.83 -1.70 16.34
CA LEU A 709 21.83 -1.66 17.39
C LEU A 709 21.79 -0.28 18.06
N THR A 710 20.60 0.23 18.32
CA THR A 710 20.41 1.42 19.17
C THR A 710 20.55 1.01 20.63
N LEU A 711 21.57 1.54 21.31
CA LEU A 711 21.87 1.30 22.70
C LEU A 711 21.58 2.54 23.54
N ILE A 712 21.25 2.32 24.81
CA ILE A 712 21.13 3.37 25.82
C ILE A 712 22.44 3.38 26.62
N PHE A 713 23.01 4.56 26.89
CA PHE A 713 24.27 4.71 27.63
C PHE A 713 24.07 5.32 29.02
N SER A 714 24.79 4.79 30.01
CA SER A 714 24.66 5.14 31.42
C SER A 714 25.28 6.51 31.70
N ARG A 715 24.44 7.55 31.68
CA ARG A 715 24.58 8.82 32.44
C ARG A 715 23.44 9.81 32.14
N VAL A 716 22.74 9.71 31.00
CA VAL A 716 21.71 10.70 30.58
C VAL A 716 20.55 10.08 29.73
N ASP A 717 20.28 8.76 29.81
CA ASP A 717 19.36 8.07 28.86
C ASP A 717 19.70 8.38 27.38
N LEU A 718 20.99 8.52 27.11
CA LEU A 718 21.50 8.89 25.80
C LEU A 718 21.37 7.68 24.87
N ARG A 719 20.60 7.83 23.79
CA ARG A 719 20.41 6.80 22.76
C ARG A 719 21.41 7.02 21.64
N ASP A 720 22.25 6.03 21.37
CA ASP A 720 23.22 6.06 20.27
C ASP A 720 23.27 4.72 19.56
N THR A 721 23.61 4.69 18.27
CA THR A 721 23.75 3.43 17.54
C THR A 721 25.17 2.91 17.61
N SER A 722 25.31 1.63 17.94
CA SER A 722 26.59 0.95 18.03
C SER A 722 26.55 -0.38 17.30
N ASP A 723 27.71 -0.79 16.80
CA ASP A 723 27.87 -2.07 16.16
C ASP A 723 27.80 -3.21 17.19
N ALA A 724 26.98 -4.20 16.86
CA ALA A 724 26.97 -5.52 17.48
C ALA A 724 27.28 -6.58 16.43
N HIS A 725 27.85 -7.70 16.85
CA HIS A 725 28.14 -8.80 15.97
C HIS A 725 26.93 -9.73 15.93
N VAL A 726 26.42 -10.05 14.73
CA VAL A 726 25.31 -11.02 14.52
C VAL A 726 25.81 -12.44 14.30
N ALA A 727 27.06 -12.58 13.89
CA ALA A 727 27.75 -13.85 13.71
C ALA A 727 29.26 -13.64 13.75
N CYS A 728 30.00 -14.70 14.03
CA CYS A 728 31.46 -14.70 14.07
C CYS A 728 31.99 -15.78 13.12
N ARG A 729 33.01 -15.45 12.32
CA ARG A 729 33.73 -16.38 11.45
C ARG A 729 35.16 -16.54 11.92
N CYS A 730 35.62 -17.79 12.07
CA CYS A 730 37.02 -18.07 12.35
C CYS A 730 37.89 -17.56 11.20
N SER A 731 38.97 -16.86 11.55
CA SER A 731 40.05 -16.55 10.59
C SER A 731 40.89 -17.82 10.35
N GLU A 732 41.68 -17.86 9.27
CA GLU A 732 42.60 -19.00 8.99
C GLU A 732 43.63 -19.26 10.10
N GLN A 733 43.74 -18.36 11.09
CA GLN A 733 44.64 -18.47 12.25
C GLN A 733 44.01 -19.18 13.46
N CYS A 734 42.77 -19.67 13.36
CA CYS A 734 42.07 -20.36 14.46
C CYS A 734 42.25 -21.90 14.48
N ALA A 735 43.36 -22.43 13.94
CA ALA A 735 43.72 -23.84 14.05
C ALA A 735 44.46 -24.14 15.36
#